data_AF-A0A3D1TDX4-F1
#
_entry.id   AF-A0A3D1TDX4-F1
#
_cell.length_a   1.000
_cell.length_b   1.000
_cell.length_c   1.000
_cell.angle_alpha   90.00
_cell.angle_beta   90.00
_cell.angle_gamma   90.00
#
_symmetry.space_group_name_H-M   'P 1'
#
loop_
_entity.id
_entity.type
_entity.pdbx_description
1 polymer ?
#
loop_
_entity_poly.entity_id
_entity_poly.type
_entity_poly.pdbx_seq_one_letter_code
_entity_poly.pdbx_strand_id
1 'polypeptide(L)'
;NLFYLSNVAHDYFYALGFDEAAGNYQADNFGRGGRGNDPVLAETLNQSEFDNAFFNPSIDGLPPSLVMMVWTRSLPHRDSSYDAQVVFHEYTHGVSIRLVGGPDEVNVLEGYQSGGMGEGWSDFFALSMTAQPDRDVHTPVPMAAYSTNNYVKGLRRHPYTDDMSTNPVTYNWVRNSTSVHEIGEVWGSALWDAWIELVECYGFEAGRERMERLVLEGMALTDPRPTFLDGRDAILLADEVLYDGVHQRVLWNAFARRGIGLGAWDGGHEDATFVTEAFDLPVVWAGKGELVWDAVAVRPEAKVRTVPIRLHDGDLGGSGTVTVWVESTATGDGEEITLTEMGCGSGVFTGEVPYVLGPAVPLDGNVQVAEVGTLSATYDDTDDQGVLNPVVVPLDIDSEPPAFEGVVSVVPGVRGLEVVWTAVVDASPPVEYRVFVWPDGTERPAEPRLTVRDSNRVLLSELDPLLYRVLVRARDSAGNEDSNERALLARPLPHGDADGLRVSGLEGAFAPGTIGSFRVEVIDRYGNRVTGGEQPMVRVGLTGPGLMLDFDNPSVIERTGPQQWVVRPESGVSELEASGFAPGWVAVRTRILDPDPETVRGVEPDHFVRVPSVWMDLEENGGTDIGIFDDDHVIFDVPIGFAFPYDGSLFSSIDVSANGYASFGGTYYFGDHYRIPDSRKPNGYLAPFATDTLPRIGDSRVLVSTRGAAPRRVFIVQWTRMGLYDDPEASLTFQLLIYESGEVEFQYADMLDGAFHFSDGSDATIGVENLDGTAGVQFAFMEPETIAPWSGLRLEVRGGVPMLITEHLAPASDSDGDRLSDLVEQRIGTDADSADSDGDGLSDWEEVYLTGTDPSDHGSRFEVSVRPENGRFVLTWPSRLGRYYTIQTHSALPGATWEVLPDVDRREGIYPIDAHEWSPLDMEGRFFRVLVSD
;
A
#
# COMPACT_ATOMS: atom_id res chain seq x y z
N ASN A 1 -43.08 -4.18 -21.59
CA ASN A 1 -42.55 -3.41 -20.45
C ASN A 1 -41.44 -4.16 -19.74
N LEU A 2 -41.69 -5.34 -19.17
CA LEU A 2 -40.65 -6.13 -18.49
C LEU A 2 -39.33 -6.22 -19.28
N PHE A 3 -39.37 -6.71 -20.52
CA PHE A 3 -38.17 -6.76 -21.38
C PHE A 3 -37.45 -5.40 -21.51
N TYR A 4 -38.20 -4.32 -21.75
CA TYR A 4 -37.62 -2.97 -21.88
C TYR A 4 -36.96 -2.53 -20.57
N LEU A 5 -37.67 -2.67 -19.43
CA LEU A 5 -37.17 -2.25 -18.13
C LEU A 5 -35.97 -3.09 -17.68
N SER A 6 -35.95 -4.40 -17.95
CA SER A 6 -34.77 -5.24 -17.67
C SER A 6 -33.54 -4.82 -18.48
N ASN A 7 -33.71 -4.43 -19.75
CA ASN A 7 -32.59 -3.92 -20.56
C ASN A 7 -32.16 -2.50 -20.10
N VAL A 8 -33.11 -1.65 -19.66
CA VAL A 8 -32.76 -0.37 -19.03
C VAL A 8 -31.94 -0.61 -17.76
N ALA A 9 -32.33 -1.55 -16.91
CA ALA A 9 -31.56 -1.88 -15.71
C ALA A 9 -30.17 -2.40 -16.05
N HIS A 10 -30.07 -3.33 -17.01
CA HIS A 10 -28.78 -3.80 -17.53
C HIS A 10 -27.88 -2.64 -17.94
N ASP A 11 -28.33 -1.78 -18.87
CA ASP A 11 -27.52 -0.69 -19.40
C ASP A 11 -27.16 0.36 -18.32
N TYR A 12 -28.08 0.57 -17.36
CA TYR A 12 -27.86 1.48 -16.24
C TYR A 12 -26.74 1.01 -15.31
N PHE A 13 -26.83 -0.24 -14.85
CA PHE A 13 -25.80 -0.82 -13.98
C PHE A 13 -24.47 -1.02 -14.71
N TYR A 14 -24.50 -1.36 -16.01
CA TYR A 14 -23.31 -1.40 -16.86
C TYR A 14 -22.57 -0.06 -16.86
N ALA A 15 -23.29 1.05 -17.02
CA ALA A 15 -22.69 2.39 -17.02
C ALA A 15 -22.09 2.82 -15.68
N LEU A 16 -22.58 2.22 -14.58
CA LEU A 16 -22.08 2.47 -13.23
C LEU A 16 -20.86 1.61 -12.85
N GLY A 17 -20.64 0.47 -13.52
CA GLY A 17 -19.49 -0.42 -13.28
C GLY A 17 -19.84 -1.91 -13.17
N PHE A 18 -21.10 -2.30 -13.25
CA PHE A 18 -21.51 -3.71 -13.29
C PHE A 18 -21.41 -4.26 -14.72
N ASP A 19 -20.17 -4.38 -15.17
CA ASP A 19 -19.79 -4.84 -16.50
C ASP A 19 -19.58 -6.36 -16.56
N GLU A 20 -19.06 -6.86 -17.68
CA GLU A 20 -18.82 -8.28 -17.85
C GLU A 20 -17.84 -8.86 -16.82
N ALA A 21 -16.79 -8.14 -16.43
CA ALA A 21 -15.79 -8.62 -15.46
C ALA A 21 -16.35 -8.64 -14.03
N ALA A 22 -17.24 -7.69 -13.71
CA ALA A 22 -18.00 -7.65 -12.46
C ALA A 22 -19.09 -8.73 -12.37
N GLY A 23 -19.26 -9.57 -13.42
CA GLY A 23 -20.23 -10.66 -13.44
C GLY A 23 -21.64 -10.16 -13.70
N ASN A 24 -21.83 -9.33 -14.72
CA ASN A 24 -23.16 -8.95 -15.18
C ASN A 24 -23.90 -10.08 -15.92
N TYR A 25 -25.13 -9.80 -16.35
CA TYR A 25 -26.01 -10.80 -16.96
C TYR A 25 -26.08 -10.64 -18.48
N GLN A 26 -25.23 -11.38 -19.21
CA GLN A 26 -25.10 -11.30 -20.67
C GLN A 26 -25.04 -12.68 -21.33
N ALA A 27 -25.75 -12.82 -22.45
CA ALA A 27 -25.64 -14.05 -23.26
C ALA A 27 -24.25 -14.19 -23.92
N ASP A 28 -23.62 -13.06 -24.26
CA ASP A 28 -22.29 -12.97 -24.86
C ASP A 28 -21.57 -11.75 -24.25
N ASN A 29 -20.34 -11.98 -23.78
CA ASN A 29 -19.50 -10.97 -23.13
C ASN A 29 -18.51 -10.32 -24.10
N PHE A 30 -18.55 -10.69 -25.39
CA PHE A 30 -17.70 -10.12 -26.44
C PHE A 30 -16.19 -10.22 -26.16
N GLY A 31 -15.78 -11.14 -25.29
CA GLY A 31 -14.39 -11.30 -24.84
C GLY A 31 -13.90 -10.24 -23.85
N ARG A 32 -14.80 -9.52 -23.16
CA ARG A 32 -14.47 -8.42 -22.23
C ARG A 32 -14.26 -8.82 -20.76
N GLY A 33 -14.38 -10.12 -20.44
CA GLY A 33 -14.25 -10.61 -19.06
C GLY A 33 -15.47 -11.41 -18.61
N GLY A 34 -15.42 -11.93 -17.38
CA GLY A 34 -16.48 -12.73 -16.76
C GLY A 34 -16.88 -14.00 -17.53
N ARG A 35 -18.03 -14.56 -17.15
CA ARG A 35 -18.63 -15.75 -17.76
C ARG A 35 -20.00 -15.40 -18.35
N GLY A 36 -20.05 -15.22 -19.66
CA GLY A 36 -21.34 -15.05 -20.35
C GLY A 36 -22.19 -16.31 -20.36
N ASN A 37 -23.28 -16.30 -21.13
CA ASN A 37 -24.33 -17.34 -21.19
C ASN A 37 -25.27 -17.32 -19.97
N ASP A 38 -25.46 -16.15 -19.36
CA ASP A 38 -26.36 -15.92 -18.24
C ASP A 38 -27.39 -14.79 -18.45
N PRO A 39 -28.10 -14.75 -19.59
CA PRO A 39 -29.13 -13.75 -19.78
C PRO A 39 -30.26 -13.89 -18.75
N VAL A 40 -30.77 -12.77 -18.23
CA VAL A 40 -31.91 -12.78 -17.31
C VAL A 40 -33.17 -13.37 -17.96
N LEU A 41 -33.67 -14.48 -17.39
CA LEU A 41 -34.92 -15.11 -17.84
C LEU A 41 -36.12 -14.42 -17.18
N ALA A 42 -36.73 -13.48 -17.91
CA ALA A 42 -37.81 -12.65 -17.38
C ALA A 42 -39.22 -13.22 -17.66
N GLU A 43 -39.98 -13.50 -16.60
CA GLU A 43 -41.37 -13.99 -16.64
C GLU A 43 -42.36 -12.91 -16.19
N THR A 44 -43.50 -12.79 -16.90
CA THR A 44 -44.56 -11.81 -16.63
C THR A 44 -45.92 -12.49 -16.47
N LEU A 45 -46.85 -11.86 -15.76
CA LEU A 45 -48.18 -12.38 -15.48
C LEU A 45 -48.16 -13.76 -14.79
N ASN A 46 -47.10 -14.03 -14.02
CA ASN A 46 -47.04 -15.24 -13.22
C ASN A 46 -48.17 -15.18 -12.17
N GLN A 47 -48.88 -16.30 -12.03
CA GLN A 47 -50.03 -16.48 -11.15
C GLN A 47 -49.84 -17.69 -10.22
N SER A 48 -48.59 -18.14 -10.02
CA SER A 48 -48.23 -19.13 -9.01
C SER A 48 -48.51 -18.59 -7.60
N GLU A 49 -48.29 -17.29 -7.41
CA GLU A 49 -48.64 -16.46 -6.27
C GLU A 49 -49.18 -15.10 -6.75
N PHE A 50 -49.74 -14.29 -5.84
CA PHE A 50 -50.25 -12.94 -6.11
C PHE A 50 -49.57 -11.92 -5.20
N ASP A 51 -49.55 -10.66 -5.63
CA ASP A 51 -49.06 -9.52 -4.85
C ASP A 51 -47.58 -9.63 -4.44
N ASN A 52 -46.77 -10.24 -5.31
CA ASN A 52 -45.34 -10.47 -5.09
C ASN A 52 -44.54 -10.32 -6.39
N ALA A 53 -43.21 -10.32 -6.28
CA ALA A 53 -42.24 -10.49 -7.35
C ALA A 53 -40.96 -11.09 -6.72
N PHE A 54 -40.08 -11.68 -7.51
CA PHE A 54 -38.78 -12.13 -6.99
C PHE A 54 -37.74 -12.24 -8.10
N PHE A 55 -36.47 -12.14 -7.71
CA PHE A 55 -35.31 -12.53 -8.50
C PHE A 55 -34.69 -13.79 -7.91
N ASN A 56 -34.53 -14.82 -8.72
CA ASN A 56 -33.77 -16.01 -8.34
C ASN A 56 -32.36 -15.90 -8.96
N PRO A 57 -31.35 -15.51 -8.17
CA PRO A 57 -30.01 -15.27 -8.67
C PRO A 57 -29.31 -16.59 -9.03
N SER A 58 -28.20 -16.43 -9.73
CA SER A 58 -27.30 -17.50 -10.14
C SER A 58 -25.88 -16.96 -10.19
N ILE A 59 -24.90 -17.84 -9.99
CA ILE A 59 -23.48 -17.53 -10.21
C ILE A 59 -23.22 -17.13 -11.67
N ASP A 60 -22.08 -16.52 -11.92
CA ASP A 60 -21.62 -16.11 -13.25
C ASP A 60 -21.63 -17.26 -14.27
N GLY A 61 -22.19 -16.97 -15.45
CA GLY A 61 -22.33 -17.92 -16.56
C GLY A 61 -23.53 -18.87 -16.47
N LEU A 62 -24.39 -18.74 -15.45
CA LEU A 62 -25.69 -19.40 -15.41
C LEU A 62 -26.84 -18.39 -15.44
N PRO A 63 -27.88 -18.59 -16.27
CA PRO A 63 -29.02 -17.66 -16.35
C PRO A 63 -29.81 -17.56 -15.03
N PRO A 64 -30.08 -16.35 -14.50
CA PRO A 64 -31.00 -16.15 -13.38
C PRO A 64 -32.45 -16.07 -13.90
N SER A 65 -33.42 -15.97 -12.97
CA SER A 65 -34.82 -15.69 -13.35
C SER A 65 -35.40 -14.49 -12.62
N LEU A 66 -36.01 -13.58 -13.37
CA LEU A 66 -36.77 -12.43 -12.88
C LEU A 66 -38.26 -12.72 -13.04
N VAL A 67 -39.02 -12.81 -11.95
CA VAL A 67 -40.42 -13.24 -11.99
C VAL A 67 -41.36 -12.14 -11.50
N MET A 68 -42.22 -11.66 -12.40
CA MET A 68 -43.22 -10.62 -12.12
C MET A 68 -44.63 -11.22 -12.02
N MET A 69 -45.33 -10.96 -10.92
CA MET A 69 -46.67 -11.52 -10.68
C MET A 69 -47.81 -10.51 -10.86
N VAL A 70 -49.03 -11.04 -10.85
CA VAL A 70 -50.28 -10.25 -10.81
C VAL A 70 -50.56 -9.76 -9.38
N TRP A 71 -50.91 -8.47 -9.26
CA TRP A 71 -51.26 -7.81 -8.00
C TRP A 71 -52.76 -7.54 -7.92
N THR A 72 -53.37 -7.97 -6.82
CA THR A 72 -54.82 -7.97 -6.56
C THR A 72 -55.28 -6.82 -5.65
N ARG A 73 -54.38 -5.89 -5.29
CA ARG A 73 -54.67 -4.69 -4.47
C ARG A 73 -55.58 -3.64 -5.14
N SER A 74 -56.00 -3.85 -6.40
CA SER A 74 -56.91 -2.94 -7.10
C SER A 74 -57.82 -3.66 -8.10
N LEU A 75 -58.85 -2.96 -8.58
CA LEU A 75 -59.74 -3.43 -9.63
C LEU A 75 -59.72 -2.45 -10.82
N PRO A 76 -59.32 -2.89 -12.04
CA PRO A 76 -58.81 -4.23 -12.36
C PRO A 76 -57.48 -4.54 -11.66
N HIS A 77 -57.15 -5.83 -11.51
CA HIS A 77 -55.83 -6.26 -11.01
C HIS A 77 -54.71 -5.64 -11.85
N ARG A 78 -53.56 -5.39 -11.24
CA ARG A 78 -52.39 -4.76 -11.89
C ARG A 78 -51.31 -5.79 -12.15
N ASP A 79 -50.59 -5.62 -13.25
CA ASP A 79 -49.42 -6.43 -13.58
C ASP A 79 -48.17 -5.65 -13.14
N SER A 80 -47.39 -6.22 -12.21
CA SER A 80 -46.18 -5.57 -11.67
C SER A 80 -45.12 -5.32 -12.74
N SER A 81 -45.21 -5.97 -13.91
CA SER A 81 -44.37 -5.71 -15.08
C SER A 81 -44.52 -4.29 -15.66
N TYR A 82 -45.51 -3.52 -15.19
CA TYR A 82 -45.71 -2.10 -15.52
C TYR A 82 -45.19 -1.16 -14.42
N ASP A 83 -44.77 -1.68 -13.27
CA ASP A 83 -44.22 -0.92 -12.16
C ASP A 83 -42.70 -0.93 -12.24
N ALA A 84 -42.10 0.16 -12.73
CA ALA A 84 -40.65 0.23 -12.92
C ALA A 84 -39.88 0.01 -11.62
N GLN A 85 -40.42 0.49 -10.48
CA GLN A 85 -39.79 0.31 -9.18
C GLN A 85 -39.68 -1.17 -8.80
N VAL A 86 -40.74 -1.95 -9.03
CA VAL A 86 -40.70 -3.40 -8.73
C VAL A 86 -39.69 -4.10 -9.64
N VAL A 87 -39.70 -3.80 -10.94
CA VAL A 87 -38.75 -4.45 -11.88
C VAL A 87 -37.29 -4.12 -11.54
N PHE A 88 -36.98 -2.87 -11.21
CA PHE A 88 -35.63 -2.46 -10.85
C PHE A 88 -35.19 -3.00 -9.49
N HIS A 89 -36.11 -3.08 -8.52
CA HIS A 89 -35.85 -3.72 -7.23
C HIS A 89 -35.42 -5.17 -7.42
N GLU A 90 -36.22 -5.97 -8.13
CA GLU A 90 -35.87 -7.37 -8.36
C GLU A 90 -34.57 -7.52 -9.15
N TYR A 91 -34.32 -6.68 -10.16
CA TYR A 91 -33.06 -6.73 -10.90
C TYR A 91 -31.86 -6.43 -9.99
N THR A 92 -32.02 -5.51 -9.03
CA THR A 92 -30.96 -5.11 -8.10
C THR A 92 -30.60 -6.22 -7.12
N HIS A 93 -31.51 -7.12 -6.75
CA HIS A 93 -31.14 -8.36 -6.05
C HIS A 93 -30.10 -9.17 -6.83
N GLY A 94 -30.25 -9.24 -8.16
CA GLY A 94 -29.26 -9.88 -9.01
C GLY A 94 -27.91 -9.18 -9.02
N VAL A 95 -27.89 -7.85 -8.95
CA VAL A 95 -26.67 -7.03 -8.92
C VAL A 95 -25.94 -7.19 -7.59
N SER A 96 -26.64 -6.98 -6.48
CA SER A 96 -26.03 -7.03 -5.14
C SER A 96 -25.48 -8.43 -4.83
N ILE A 97 -26.15 -9.49 -5.27
CA ILE A 97 -25.66 -10.87 -5.07
C ILE A 97 -24.45 -11.21 -5.95
N ARG A 98 -24.30 -10.58 -7.12
CA ARG A 98 -23.10 -10.77 -7.96
C ARG A 98 -21.90 -9.96 -7.49
N LEU A 99 -22.14 -8.81 -6.86
CA LEU A 99 -21.07 -7.91 -6.40
C LEU A 99 -20.57 -8.31 -5.00
N VAL A 100 -21.46 -8.47 -4.03
CA VAL A 100 -21.07 -8.79 -2.64
C VAL A 100 -20.42 -10.17 -2.60
N GLY A 101 -19.17 -10.26 -2.15
CA GLY A 101 -18.41 -11.51 -2.16
C GLY A 101 -17.98 -12.03 -3.53
N GLY A 102 -18.28 -11.31 -4.61
CA GLY A 102 -17.94 -11.64 -5.98
C GLY A 102 -18.90 -12.58 -6.71
N PRO A 103 -18.77 -12.71 -8.04
CA PRO A 103 -19.84 -13.23 -8.91
C PRO A 103 -19.96 -14.78 -8.93
N ASP A 104 -19.11 -15.47 -8.18
CA ASP A 104 -19.02 -16.93 -8.12
C ASP A 104 -19.79 -17.56 -6.94
N GLU A 105 -20.43 -16.76 -6.09
CA GLU A 105 -21.25 -17.22 -4.95
C GLU A 105 -22.65 -16.57 -4.99
N VAL A 106 -23.67 -17.25 -4.46
CA VAL A 106 -25.06 -16.73 -4.43
C VAL A 106 -25.63 -16.60 -3.03
N ASN A 107 -25.01 -17.26 -2.04
CA ASN A 107 -25.47 -17.27 -0.65
C ASN A 107 -24.75 -16.21 0.20
N VAL A 108 -24.54 -15.03 -0.41
CA VAL A 108 -23.75 -13.92 0.14
C VAL A 108 -24.58 -12.93 0.95
N LEU A 109 -25.89 -12.85 0.72
CA LEU A 109 -26.81 -11.99 1.49
C LEU A 109 -27.79 -12.84 2.30
N GLU A 110 -27.25 -13.83 3.01
CA GLU A 110 -27.99 -14.68 3.94
C GLU A 110 -27.89 -14.13 5.35
N GLY A 111 -29.02 -13.96 6.03
CA GLY A 111 -29.11 -13.43 7.40
C GLY A 111 -30.09 -12.28 7.51
N TYR A 112 -30.39 -11.85 8.74
CA TYR A 112 -31.36 -10.76 8.96
C TYR A 112 -30.84 -9.40 8.49
N GLN A 113 -29.59 -9.05 8.83
CA GLN A 113 -28.97 -7.78 8.45
C GLN A 113 -28.52 -7.79 6.99
N SER A 114 -27.74 -8.79 6.58
CA SER A 114 -27.26 -8.96 5.20
C SER A 114 -28.40 -9.05 4.18
N GLY A 115 -29.39 -9.91 4.42
CA GLY A 115 -30.60 -10.00 3.58
C GLY A 115 -31.43 -8.72 3.63
N GLY A 116 -31.46 -8.05 4.78
CA GLY A 116 -32.06 -6.72 4.92
C GLY A 116 -31.36 -5.66 4.08
N MET A 117 -30.04 -5.65 4.01
CA MET A 117 -29.32 -4.75 3.10
C MET A 117 -29.62 -5.08 1.64
N GLY A 118 -29.73 -6.37 1.28
CA GLY A 118 -30.20 -6.81 -0.03
C GLY A 118 -31.53 -6.16 -0.45
N GLU A 119 -32.51 -6.13 0.46
CA GLU A 119 -33.79 -5.42 0.27
C GLU A 119 -33.62 -3.90 0.18
N GLY A 120 -32.78 -3.32 1.06
CA GLY A 120 -32.57 -1.87 1.14
C GLY A 120 -31.86 -1.29 -0.07
N TRP A 121 -30.82 -1.96 -0.57
CA TRP A 121 -30.14 -1.61 -1.81
C TRP A 121 -31.08 -1.69 -3.01
N SER A 122 -31.93 -2.71 -3.04
CA SER A 122 -32.90 -2.92 -4.12
C SER A 122 -33.96 -1.82 -4.15
N ASP A 123 -34.46 -1.39 -2.99
CA ASP A 123 -35.32 -0.20 -2.89
C ASP A 123 -34.57 1.08 -3.28
N PHE A 124 -33.34 1.28 -2.79
CA PHE A 124 -32.53 2.46 -3.10
C PHE A 124 -32.36 2.69 -4.61
N PHE A 125 -31.88 1.69 -5.35
CA PHE A 125 -31.70 1.80 -6.80
C PHE A 125 -33.04 1.95 -7.54
N ALA A 126 -34.08 1.21 -7.13
CA ALA A 126 -35.40 1.36 -7.75
C ALA A 126 -35.95 2.79 -7.60
N LEU A 127 -35.76 3.43 -6.44
CA LEU A 127 -36.17 4.79 -6.19
C LEU A 127 -35.31 5.79 -6.95
N SER A 128 -33.98 5.65 -6.91
CA SER A 128 -33.04 6.55 -7.57
C SER A 128 -33.19 6.54 -9.10
N MET A 129 -33.34 5.35 -9.69
CA MET A 129 -33.55 5.19 -11.14
C MET A 129 -34.91 5.74 -11.61
N THR A 130 -35.90 5.85 -10.71
CA THR A 130 -37.24 6.39 -11.02
C THR A 130 -37.45 7.81 -10.49
N ALA A 131 -36.44 8.41 -9.86
CA ALA A 131 -36.48 9.78 -9.38
C ALA A 131 -36.61 10.77 -10.55
N GLN A 132 -37.30 11.88 -10.30
CA GLN A 132 -37.58 12.90 -11.32
C GLN A 132 -36.80 14.18 -11.01
N PRO A 133 -36.05 14.76 -11.96
CA PRO A 133 -35.17 15.90 -11.71
C PRO A 133 -35.89 17.20 -11.35
N ASP A 134 -37.18 17.32 -11.66
CA ASP A 134 -38.02 18.48 -11.36
C ASP A 134 -38.81 18.35 -10.05
N ARG A 135 -38.68 17.20 -9.37
CA ARG A 135 -39.34 16.95 -8.08
C ARG A 135 -38.40 17.33 -6.94
N ASP A 136 -38.97 17.99 -5.93
CA ASP A 136 -38.29 18.24 -4.65
C ASP A 136 -37.88 16.91 -4.00
N VAL A 137 -36.57 16.76 -3.77
CA VAL A 137 -35.93 15.53 -3.30
C VAL A 137 -36.35 15.12 -1.89
N HIS A 138 -36.79 16.06 -1.05
CA HIS A 138 -37.30 15.76 0.29
C HIS A 138 -38.73 15.22 0.26
N THR A 139 -39.42 15.30 -0.88
CA THR A 139 -40.82 14.87 -0.98
C THR A 139 -40.92 13.35 -0.78
N PRO A 140 -41.70 12.85 0.21
CA PRO A 140 -41.79 11.42 0.48
C PRO A 140 -42.14 10.58 -0.75
N VAL A 141 -41.33 9.54 -1.01
CA VAL A 141 -41.48 8.65 -2.17
C VAL A 141 -41.94 7.25 -1.74
N PRO A 142 -43.15 6.82 -2.12
CA PRO A 142 -43.64 5.47 -1.83
C PRO A 142 -43.08 4.45 -2.82
N MET A 143 -42.63 3.30 -2.31
CA MET A 143 -42.22 2.14 -3.13
C MET A 143 -43.43 1.37 -3.68
N ALA A 144 -43.39 0.96 -4.95
CA ALA A 144 -44.40 0.13 -5.62
C ALA A 144 -45.84 0.68 -5.55
N ALA A 145 -45.99 2.00 -5.64
CA ALA A 145 -47.28 2.69 -5.53
C ALA A 145 -48.30 2.24 -6.60
N TYR A 146 -47.83 1.92 -7.81
CA TYR A 146 -48.70 1.39 -8.85
C TYR A 146 -49.19 -0.01 -8.49
N SER A 147 -48.32 -0.95 -8.19
CA SER A 147 -48.70 -2.34 -7.91
C SER A 147 -49.63 -2.45 -6.68
N THR A 148 -49.35 -1.65 -5.64
CA THR A 148 -50.16 -1.60 -4.40
C THR A 148 -51.44 -0.78 -4.52
N ASN A 149 -51.57 0.06 -5.56
CA ASN A 149 -52.61 1.09 -5.67
C ASN A 149 -52.68 2.00 -4.42
N ASN A 150 -51.52 2.29 -3.85
CA ASN A 150 -51.36 3.14 -2.67
C ASN A 150 -50.27 4.19 -2.93
N TYR A 151 -50.68 5.34 -3.48
CA TYR A 151 -49.76 6.43 -3.84
C TYR A 151 -49.34 7.33 -2.68
N VAL A 152 -49.79 7.03 -1.45
CA VAL A 152 -49.38 7.77 -0.25
C VAL A 152 -48.29 7.01 0.49
N LYS A 153 -48.48 5.71 0.70
CA LYS A 153 -47.57 4.87 1.50
C LYS A 153 -46.76 3.88 0.66
N GLY A 154 -47.33 3.38 -0.44
CA GLY A 154 -46.74 2.28 -1.20
C GLY A 154 -46.81 0.95 -0.46
N LEU A 155 -45.79 0.12 -0.68
CA LEU A 155 -45.62 -1.23 -0.13
C LEU A 155 -45.00 -1.24 1.28
N ARG A 156 -43.94 -0.47 1.48
CA ARG A 156 -43.15 -0.40 2.73
C ARG A 156 -43.93 0.27 3.87
N ARG A 157 -43.44 0.18 5.11
CA ARG A 157 -44.12 0.74 6.29
C ARG A 157 -44.08 2.27 6.32
N HIS A 158 -43.08 2.87 5.69
CA HIS A 158 -42.95 4.33 5.53
C HIS A 158 -42.51 4.64 4.09
N PRO A 159 -42.94 5.78 3.52
CA PRO A 159 -42.31 6.29 2.30
C PRO A 159 -40.88 6.78 2.60
N TYR A 160 -39.99 6.72 1.62
CA TYR A 160 -38.60 7.19 1.76
C TYR A 160 -38.53 8.71 1.74
N THR A 161 -37.88 9.28 2.76
CA THR A 161 -37.69 10.72 3.03
C THR A 161 -36.74 10.88 4.21
N ASP A 162 -35.99 11.97 4.22
CA ASP A 162 -35.14 12.45 5.32
C ASP A 162 -35.94 13.11 6.47
N ASP A 163 -37.24 13.37 6.28
CA ASP A 163 -38.12 13.80 7.36
C ASP A 163 -38.39 12.65 8.35
N MET A 164 -37.64 12.67 9.46
CA MET A 164 -37.74 11.71 10.57
C MET A 164 -39.13 11.67 11.23
N SER A 165 -40.00 12.66 11.00
CA SER A 165 -41.39 12.62 11.49
C SER A 165 -42.29 11.76 10.61
N THR A 166 -41.97 11.67 9.31
CA THR A 166 -42.69 10.85 8.33
C THR A 166 -42.11 9.44 8.24
N ASN A 167 -40.78 9.32 8.24
CA ASN A 167 -40.06 8.05 8.27
C ASN A 167 -39.11 7.99 9.48
N PRO A 168 -39.56 7.47 10.64
CA PRO A 168 -38.80 7.47 11.90
C PRO A 168 -37.90 6.23 12.07
N VAL A 169 -37.62 5.47 11.02
CA VAL A 169 -36.84 4.23 11.13
C VAL A 169 -35.39 4.55 11.54
N THR A 170 -34.85 3.76 12.46
CA THR A 170 -33.46 3.81 12.94
C THR A 170 -32.92 2.41 13.14
N TYR A 171 -31.61 2.28 13.37
CA TYR A 171 -30.93 0.99 13.50
C TYR A 171 -31.49 0.11 14.61
N ASN A 172 -31.97 0.69 15.71
CA ASN A 172 -32.63 -0.07 16.77
C ASN A 172 -33.94 -0.78 16.35
N TRP A 173 -34.48 -0.50 15.16
CA TRP A 173 -35.60 -1.27 14.61
C TRP A 173 -35.22 -2.70 14.20
N VAL A 174 -33.94 -2.95 13.88
CA VAL A 174 -33.41 -4.29 13.60
C VAL A 174 -33.68 -5.24 14.78
N ARG A 175 -33.61 -4.71 16.02
CA ARG A 175 -33.92 -5.45 17.25
C ARG A 175 -35.34 -5.99 17.36
N ASN A 176 -36.28 -5.40 16.63
CA ASN A 176 -37.69 -5.73 16.75
C ASN A 176 -38.23 -6.44 15.51
N SER A 177 -37.37 -6.85 14.57
CA SER A 177 -37.79 -7.54 13.36
C SER A 177 -36.88 -8.71 12.98
N THR A 178 -37.48 -9.72 12.36
CA THR A 178 -36.79 -10.83 11.67
C THR A 178 -37.14 -10.83 10.18
N SER A 179 -37.86 -9.80 9.72
CA SER A 179 -38.23 -9.63 8.31
C SER A 179 -37.15 -8.80 7.62
N VAL A 180 -36.46 -9.40 6.66
CA VAL A 180 -35.46 -8.71 5.83
C VAL A 180 -36.04 -7.46 5.16
N HIS A 181 -37.29 -7.52 4.70
CA HIS A 181 -37.99 -6.36 4.12
C HIS A 181 -38.14 -5.20 5.12
N GLU A 182 -38.36 -5.49 6.40
CA GLU A 182 -38.51 -4.47 7.45
C GLU A 182 -37.17 -3.94 7.91
N ILE A 183 -36.13 -4.78 7.90
CA ILE A 183 -34.75 -4.38 8.20
C ILE A 183 -34.20 -3.51 7.06
N GLY A 184 -34.46 -3.90 5.82
CA GLY A 184 -34.03 -3.16 4.62
C GLY A 184 -34.63 -1.77 4.48
N GLU A 185 -35.79 -1.51 5.10
CA GLU A 185 -36.32 -0.15 5.20
C GLU A 185 -35.36 0.79 5.96
N VAL A 186 -34.62 0.28 6.95
CA VAL A 186 -33.62 1.06 7.70
C VAL A 186 -32.42 1.36 6.79
N TRP A 187 -31.86 0.33 6.16
CA TRP A 187 -30.70 0.46 5.27
C TRP A 187 -30.99 1.39 4.09
N GLY A 188 -32.08 1.11 3.36
CA GLY A 188 -32.49 1.95 2.23
C GLY A 188 -32.80 3.39 2.63
N SER A 189 -33.26 3.64 3.86
CA SER A 189 -33.49 5.01 4.35
C SER A 189 -32.19 5.75 4.62
N ALA A 190 -31.14 5.08 5.13
CA ALA A 190 -29.83 5.69 5.30
C ALA A 190 -29.20 6.06 3.94
N LEU A 191 -29.30 5.16 2.95
CA LEU A 191 -28.82 5.44 1.60
C LEU A 191 -29.62 6.56 0.92
N TRP A 192 -30.93 6.61 1.13
CA TRP A 192 -31.78 7.67 0.59
C TRP A 192 -31.48 9.03 1.21
N ASP A 193 -31.17 9.08 2.50
CA ASP A 193 -30.75 10.30 3.19
C ASP A 193 -29.43 10.84 2.60
N ALA A 194 -28.43 9.98 2.40
CA ALA A 194 -27.17 10.35 1.76
C ALA A 194 -27.37 10.82 0.30
N TRP A 195 -28.26 10.16 -0.44
CA TRP A 195 -28.62 10.56 -1.81
C TRP A 195 -29.24 11.95 -1.87
N ILE A 196 -30.17 12.27 -0.95
CA ILE A 196 -30.80 13.59 -0.87
C ILE A 196 -29.71 14.65 -0.68
N GLU A 197 -28.83 14.47 0.30
CA GLU A 197 -27.76 15.42 0.60
C GLU A 197 -26.81 15.60 -0.59
N LEU A 198 -26.38 14.51 -1.22
CA LEU A 198 -25.51 14.59 -2.40
C LEU A 198 -26.19 15.26 -3.60
N VAL A 199 -27.50 15.05 -3.80
CA VAL A 199 -28.27 15.74 -4.85
C VAL A 199 -28.45 17.22 -4.56
N GLU A 200 -28.72 17.60 -3.32
CA GLU A 200 -28.76 19.02 -2.93
C GLU A 200 -27.41 19.69 -3.17
N CYS A 201 -26.33 18.99 -2.87
CA CYS A 201 -24.96 19.47 -2.98
C CYS A 201 -24.47 19.62 -4.43
N TYR A 202 -24.65 18.60 -5.26
CA TYR A 202 -24.06 18.55 -6.61
C TYR A 202 -25.07 18.74 -7.74
N GLY A 203 -26.35 18.88 -7.40
CA GLY A 203 -27.45 18.86 -8.35
C GLY A 203 -27.86 17.43 -8.72
N PHE A 204 -29.08 17.30 -9.26
CA PHE A 204 -29.76 16.01 -9.46
C PHE A 204 -28.92 14.95 -10.18
N GLU A 205 -28.38 15.24 -11.36
CA GLU A 205 -27.65 14.22 -12.14
C GLU A 205 -26.35 13.82 -11.45
N ALA A 206 -25.57 14.81 -11.01
CA ALA A 206 -24.22 14.60 -10.50
C ALA A 206 -24.22 14.03 -9.07
N GLY A 207 -25.18 14.42 -8.22
CA GLY A 207 -25.34 13.88 -6.87
C GLY A 207 -25.90 12.46 -6.90
N ARG A 208 -26.88 12.19 -7.78
CA ARG A 208 -27.41 10.84 -8.00
C ARG A 208 -26.31 9.88 -8.44
N GLU A 209 -25.56 10.24 -9.48
CA GLU A 209 -24.50 9.37 -10.01
C GLU A 209 -23.44 9.07 -8.95
N ARG A 210 -23.01 10.06 -8.16
CA ARG A 210 -22.06 9.85 -7.06
C ARG A 210 -22.58 8.83 -6.07
N MET A 211 -23.79 9.03 -5.54
CA MET A 211 -24.33 8.12 -4.54
C MET A 211 -24.53 6.70 -5.11
N GLU A 212 -24.99 6.58 -6.35
CA GLU A 212 -25.16 5.28 -7.00
C GLU A 212 -23.83 4.56 -7.23
N ARG A 213 -22.77 5.28 -7.61
CA ARG A 213 -21.42 4.73 -7.73
C ARG A 213 -20.85 4.30 -6.37
N LEU A 214 -20.99 5.14 -5.35
CA LEU A 214 -20.56 4.83 -3.98
C LEU A 214 -21.23 3.55 -3.45
N VAL A 215 -22.53 3.40 -3.70
CA VAL A 215 -23.27 2.21 -3.29
C VAL A 215 -22.85 0.97 -4.08
N LEU A 216 -22.67 1.09 -5.40
CA LEU A 216 -22.25 -0.03 -6.25
C LEU A 216 -20.83 -0.51 -5.88
N GLU A 217 -19.91 0.43 -5.72
CA GLU A 217 -18.53 0.15 -5.30
C GLU A 217 -18.50 -0.39 -3.88
N GLY A 218 -19.30 0.19 -2.97
CA GLY A 218 -19.47 -0.33 -1.62
C GLY A 218 -19.93 -1.79 -1.60
N MET A 219 -20.87 -2.19 -2.47
CA MET A 219 -21.24 -3.62 -2.61
C MET A 219 -20.06 -4.49 -3.04
N ALA A 220 -19.25 -4.03 -4.00
CA ALA A 220 -18.10 -4.77 -4.50
C ALA A 220 -16.98 -4.92 -3.46
N LEU A 221 -16.84 -3.93 -2.58
CA LEU A 221 -15.91 -3.94 -1.44
C LEU A 221 -16.44 -4.72 -0.22
N THR A 222 -17.72 -5.11 -0.22
CA THR A 222 -18.36 -5.78 0.91
C THR A 222 -18.16 -7.29 0.85
N ASP A 223 -17.69 -7.87 1.94
CA ASP A 223 -17.54 -9.32 2.11
C ASP A 223 -18.91 -10.04 2.20
N PRO A 224 -18.98 -11.37 1.93
CA PRO A 224 -20.20 -12.14 2.12
C PRO A 224 -20.73 -12.08 3.55
N ARG A 225 -22.06 -12.08 3.67
CA ARG A 225 -22.85 -12.03 4.92
C ARG A 225 -22.50 -10.83 5.80
N PRO A 226 -22.58 -9.61 5.25
CA PRO A 226 -22.20 -8.40 5.97
C PRO A 226 -23.25 -7.97 7.00
N THR A 227 -22.82 -7.29 8.06
CA THR A 227 -23.67 -6.48 8.94
C THR A 227 -23.91 -5.09 8.34
N PHE A 228 -24.79 -4.30 8.95
CA PHE A 228 -24.98 -2.90 8.53
C PHE A 228 -23.71 -2.04 8.69
N LEU A 229 -22.83 -2.38 9.64
CA LEU A 229 -21.60 -1.62 9.87
C LEU A 229 -20.57 -1.96 8.79
N ASP A 230 -20.46 -3.24 8.40
CA ASP A 230 -19.61 -3.65 7.27
C ASP A 230 -20.03 -2.92 5.99
N GLY A 231 -21.33 -2.90 5.68
CA GLY A 231 -21.86 -2.21 4.50
C GLY A 231 -21.66 -0.69 4.55
N ARG A 232 -21.74 -0.08 5.74
CA ARG A 232 -21.49 1.37 5.92
C ARG A 232 -20.02 1.67 5.62
N ASP A 233 -19.12 0.93 6.25
CA ASP A 233 -17.69 1.16 6.17
C ASP A 233 -17.18 0.89 4.75
N ALA A 234 -17.77 -0.07 4.02
CA ALA A 234 -17.50 -0.28 2.61
C ALA A 234 -17.92 0.91 1.72
N ILE A 235 -19.04 1.58 2.01
CA ILE A 235 -19.46 2.79 1.28
C ILE A 235 -18.57 3.99 1.61
N LEU A 236 -18.12 4.12 2.86
CA LEU A 236 -17.15 5.15 3.24
C LEU A 236 -15.79 4.90 2.56
N LEU A 237 -15.36 3.65 2.47
CA LEU A 237 -14.16 3.28 1.72
C LEU A 237 -14.31 3.56 0.22
N ALA A 238 -15.48 3.30 -0.36
CA ALA A 238 -15.76 3.65 -1.75
C ALA A 238 -15.61 5.16 -2.01
N ASP A 239 -15.89 6.01 -1.02
CA ASP A 239 -15.70 7.46 -1.15
C ASP A 239 -14.24 7.88 -1.16
N GLU A 240 -13.41 7.26 -0.32
CA GLU A 240 -11.96 7.43 -0.37
C GLU A 240 -11.41 7.02 -1.73
N VAL A 241 -11.82 5.86 -2.23
CA VAL A 241 -11.31 5.29 -3.50
C VAL A 241 -11.75 6.09 -4.73
N LEU A 242 -13.00 6.56 -4.77
CA LEU A 242 -13.56 7.19 -5.96
C LEU A 242 -13.43 8.72 -5.95
N TYR A 243 -13.39 9.33 -4.77
CA TYR A 243 -13.56 10.77 -4.60
C TYR A 243 -12.67 11.38 -3.51
N ASP A 244 -11.60 10.70 -3.08
CA ASP A 244 -10.65 11.21 -2.06
C ASP A 244 -11.34 11.60 -0.73
N GLY A 245 -12.43 10.94 -0.38
CA GLY A 245 -13.12 11.14 0.90
C GLY A 245 -13.89 12.46 1.03
N VAL A 246 -14.10 13.20 -0.08
CA VAL A 246 -14.76 14.52 -0.03
C VAL A 246 -16.23 14.47 0.39
N HIS A 247 -16.86 13.29 0.43
CA HIS A 247 -18.25 13.09 0.87
C HIS A 247 -18.38 12.45 2.25
N GLN A 248 -17.27 12.09 2.92
CA GLN A 248 -17.25 11.43 4.24
C GLN A 248 -18.24 12.03 5.23
N ARG A 249 -18.27 13.36 5.35
CA ARG A 249 -19.17 14.04 6.29
C ARG A 249 -20.65 13.85 5.94
N VAL A 250 -21.02 13.97 4.67
CA VAL A 250 -22.40 13.76 4.20
C VAL A 250 -22.83 12.31 4.45
N LEU A 251 -21.96 11.36 4.15
CA LEU A 251 -22.21 9.93 4.37
C LEU A 251 -22.37 9.64 5.88
N TRP A 252 -21.44 10.08 6.71
CA TRP A 252 -21.52 9.93 8.17
C TRP A 252 -22.78 10.57 8.74
N ASN A 253 -23.17 11.76 8.29
CA ASN A 253 -24.41 12.42 8.72
C ASN A 253 -25.65 11.57 8.42
N ALA A 254 -25.75 11.04 7.20
CA ALA A 254 -26.88 10.22 6.79
C ALA A 254 -26.97 8.91 7.59
N PHE A 255 -25.85 8.20 7.76
CA PHE A 255 -25.80 6.97 8.55
C PHE A 255 -26.10 7.24 10.04
N ALA A 256 -25.47 8.26 10.62
CA ALA A 256 -25.68 8.65 12.01
C ALA A 256 -27.13 9.08 12.26
N ARG A 257 -27.79 9.81 11.34
CA ARG A 257 -29.21 10.18 11.44
C ARG A 257 -30.12 8.96 11.61
N ARG A 258 -29.75 7.83 10.98
CA ARG A 258 -30.47 6.55 11.07
C ARG A 258 -29.94 5.63 12.17
N GLY A 259 -29.07 6.10 13.06
CA GLY A 259 -28.57 5.32 14.19
C GLY A 259 -27.42 4.37 13.86
N ILE A 260 -26.78 4.55 12.70
CA ILE A 260 -25.63 3.76 12.20
C ILE A 260 -24.34 4.60 12.32
N GLY A 261 -24.26 5.44 13.36
CA GLY A 261 -23.11 6.31 13.65
C GLY A 261 -21.89 5.55 14.17
N LEU A 262 -20.82 6.28 14.48
CA LEU A 262 -19.50 5.69 14.82
C LEU A 262 -19.58 4.69 15.98
N GLY A 263 -20.27 5.05 17.07
CA GLY A 263 -20.40 4.21 18.26
C GLY A 263 -21.45 3.10 18.16
N ALA A 264 -22.02 2.84 16.98
CA ALA A 264 -23.03 1.80 16.81
C ALA A 264 -22.42 0.40 16.94
N TRP A 265 -23.24 -0.57 17.35
CA TRP A 265 -22.81 -1.97 17.48
C TRP A 265 -23.84 -2.89 16.83
N ASP A 266 -23.37 -3.77 15.96
CA ASP A 266 -24.18 -4.66 15.11
C ASP A 266 -24.52 -6.02 15.73
N GLY A 267 -24.02 -6.30 16.93
CA GLY A 267 -24.21 -7.61 17.56
C GLY A 267 -23.22 -8.68 17.10
N GLY A 268 -22.24 -8.32 16.26
CA GLY A 268 -21.09 -9.14 15.87
C GLY A 268 -21.32 -10.17 14.76
N HIS A 269 -22.55 -10.28 14.22
CA HIS A 269 -22.84 -11.20 13.11
C HIS A 269 -24.13 -10.80 12.35
N GLU A 270 -24.32 -11.33 11.14
CA GLU A 270 -25.38 -10.99 10.18
C GLU A 270 -26.80 -11.36 10.64
N ASP A 271 -26.91 -12.40 11.46
CA ASP A 271 -28.15 -12.86 12.09
C ASP A 271 -28.45 -12.12 13.41
N ALA A 272 -27.58 -11.21 13.85
CA ALA A 272 -27.81 -10.48 15.09
C ALA A 272 -28.98 -9.52 14.90
N THR A 273 -29.93 -9.60 15.83
CA THR A 273 -31.00 -8.59 15.98
C THR A 273 -30.71 -7.66 17.15
N PHE A 274 -29.92 -8.10 18.13
CA PHE A 274 -29.56 -7.27 19.28
C PHE A 274 -28.43 -6.29 18.90
N VAL A 275 -28.83 -5.18 18.30
CA VAL A 275 -27.95 -4.07 17.91
C VAL A 275 -28.05 -2.90 18.89
N THR A 276 -27.04 -2.03 18.90
CA THR A 276 -27.06 -0.73 19.58
C THR A 276 -26.91 0.38 18.55
N GLU A 277 -27.89 1.27 18.50
CA GLU A 277 -27.82 2.45 17.64
C GLU A 277 -26.93 3.53 18.25
N ALA A 278 -26.24 4.28 17.39
CA ALA A 278 -25.50 5.46 17.76
C ALA A 278 -25.65 6.56 16.71
N PHE A 279 -25.58 7.81 17.15
CA PHE A 279 -25.87 8.99 16.33
C PHE A 279 -24.67 9.96 16.27
N ASP A 280 -23.51 9.51 16.75
CA ASP A 280 -22.27 10.24 16.79
C ASP A 280 -21.55 10.19 15.44
N LEU A 281 -20.93 11.33 15.10
CA LEU A 281 -19.97 11.46 14.02
C LEU A 281 -18.57 11.30 14.61
N PRO A 282 -17.56 10.92 13.82
CA PRO A 282 -16.22 10.84 14.38
C PRO A 282 -15.62 12.23 14.73
N VAL A 283 -14.57 12.22 15.56
CA VAL A 283 -14.09 13.41 16.27
C VAL A 283 -13.43 14.46 15.36
N VAL A 284 -12.92 14.07 14.19
CA VAL A 284 -12.33 15.02 13.22
C VAL A 284 -13.35 16.03 12.67
N TRP A 285 -14.65 15.74 12.79
CA TRP A 285 -15.74 16.65 12.43
C TRP A 285 -16.30 17.44 13.62
N ALA A 286 -15.66 17.33 14.79
CA ALA A 286 -16.04 17.98 16.04
C ALA A 286 -14.92 18.86 16.64
N GLY A 287 -13.83 19.10 15.90
CA GLY A 287 -12.60 19.73 16.40
C GLY A 287 -12.13 20.95 15.60
N LYS A 288 -11.30 21.75 16.29
CA LYS A 288 -10.65 23.00 15.87
C LYS A 288 -10.02 22.88 14.49
N GLY A 289 -10.34 23.79 13.57
CA GLY A 289 -9.84 23.66 12.21
C GLY A 289 -8.32 23.75 12.09
N GLU A 290 -7.83 23.12 11.02
CA GLU A 290 -6.44 22.78 10.78
C GLU A 290 -6.00 23.31 9.42
N LEU A 291 -5.01 24.20 9.41
CA LEU A 291 -4.40 24.70 8.18
C LEU A 291 -3.25 23.80 7.74
N VAL A 292 -3.10 23.65 6.44
CA VAL A 292 -2.10 22.80 5.83
C VAL A 292 -1.57 23.41 4.54
N TRP A 293 -0.27 23.33 4.28
CA TRP A 293 0.27 23.65 2.94
C TRP A 293 0.34 22.39 2.10
N ASP A 294 -0.14 22.46 0.86
CA ASP A 294 -0.07 21.37 -0.10
C ASP A 294 1.32 21.39 -0.78
N ALA A 295 1.95 20.22 -0.99
CA ALA A 295 3.31 20.04 -1.52
C ALA A 295 3.71 21.04 -2.62
N VAL A 296 4.89 21.65 -2.47
CA VAL A 296 5.33 22.82 -3.25
C VAL A 296 5.58 22.47 -4.71
N ALA A 297 4.68 22.87 -5.61
CA ALA A 297 4.99 22.99 -7.04
C ALA A 297 5.49 24.40 -7.36
N VAL A 298 6.77 24.70 -7.07
CA VAL A 298 7.39 25.95 -7.59
C VAL A 298 7.62 25.79 -9.08
N ARG A 299 6.70 26.26 -9.92
CA ARG A 299 6.88 26.29 -11.38
C ARG A 299 7.97 27.33 -11.75
N PRO A 300 9.16 26.95 -12.27
CA PRO A 300 10.28 27.88 -12.43
C PRO A 300 10.08 28.95 -13.51
N GLU A 301 9.06 28.80 -14.36
CA GLU A 301 8.91 29.59 -15.59
C GLU A 301 8.07 30.89 -15.44
N ALA A 302 7.44 31.12 -14.29
CA ALA A 302 6.51 32.24 -14.08
C ALA A 302 7.09 33.38 -13.23
N LYS A 303 6.78 34.64 -13.58
CA LYS A 303 7.14 35.86 -12.82
C LYS A 303 6.40 35.99 -11.48
N VAL A 304 5.23 35.36 -11.38
CA VAL A 304 4.41 35.20 -10.18
C VAL A 304 4.26 33.70 -9.99
N ARG A 305 4.56 33.21 -8.79
CA ARG A 305 4.55 31.78 -8.44
C ARG A 305 3.45 31.54 -7.42
N THR A 306 2.92 30.34 -7.28
CA THR A 306 1.87 30.03 -6.29
C THR A 306 2.27 28.88 -5.37
N VAL A 307 1.75 28.88 -4.13
CA VAL A 307 1.89 27.79 -3.15
C VAL A 307 0.49 27.32 -2.76
N PRO A 308 0.11 26.05 -2.98
CA PRO A 308 -1.21 25.58 -2.62
C PRO A 308 -1.38 25.44 -1.10
N ILE A 309 -2.57 25.74 -0.59
CA ILE A 309 -2.91 25.70 0.83
C ILE A 309 -4.30 25.09 1.01
N ARG A 310 -4.49 24.33 2.09
CA ARG A 310 -5.70 23.64 2.49
C ARG A 310 -6.09 23.97 3.93
N LEU A 311 -7.37 24.08 4.22
CA LEU A 311 -7.93 24.19 5.57
C LEU A 311 -8.93 23.04 5.79
N HIS A 312 -8.81 22.31 6.88
CA HIS A 312 -9.80 21.35 7.34
C HIS A 312 -10.50 21.95 8.56
N ASP A 313 -11.72 22.43 8.41
CA ASP A 313 -12.53 22.96 9.50
C ASP A 313 -13.99 22.51 9.40
N GLY A 314 -14.34 21.53 10.24
CA GLY A 314 -15.63 20.86 10.18
C GLY A 314 -16.81 21.78 10.53
N ASP A 315 -16.63 22.77 11.39
CA ASP A 315 -17.70 23.71 11.75
C ASP A 315 -18.04 24.69 10.60
N LEU A 316 -17.04 25.03 9.77
CA LEU A 316 -17.15 25.93 8.62
C LEU A 316 -17.74 25.27 7.39
N GLY A 317 -17.93 23.94 7.39
CA GLY A 317 -18.47 23.25 6.23
C GLY A 317 -19.82 23.81 5.78
N GLY A 318 -19.94 24.11 4.48
CA GLY A 318 -21.10 24.76 3.87
C GLY A 318 -20.99 26.29 3.81
N SER A 319 -19.92 26.89 4.33
CA SER A 319 -19.63 28.33 4.16
C SER A 319 -19.19 28.68 2.73
N GLY A 320 -18.75 27.69 1.94
CA GLY A 320 -18.31 27.84 0.55
C GLY A 320 -16.91 28.44 0.40
N THR A 321 -16.57 29.45 1.19
CA THR A 321 -15.23 30.07 1.19
C THR A 321 -14.81 30.51 2.58
N VAL A 322 -13.50 30.47 2.85
CA VAL A 322 -12.85 30.97 4.07
C VAL A 322 -11.64 31.82 3.72
N THR A 323 -11.33 32.83 4.52
CA THR A 323 -10.16 33.70 4.31
C THR A 323 -9.04 33.35 5.27
N VAL A 324 -7.83 33.28 4.74
CA VAL A 324 -6.59 33.06 5.49
C VAL A 324 -5.64 34.23 5.25
N TRP A 325 -4.97 34.70 6.31
CA TRP A 325 -3.94 35.73 6.23
C TRP A 325 -2.58 35.09 6.03
N VAL A 326 -1.85 35.47 4.98
CA VAL A 326 -0.52 34.94 4.66
C VAL A 326 0.52 36.06 4.68
N GLU A 327 1.62 35.87 5.39
CA GLU A 327 2.70 36.86 5.47
C GLU A 327 4.08 36.26 5.24
N SER A 328 4.96 37.02 4.56
CA SER A 328 6.38 36.76 4.48
C SER A 328 7.11 37.37 5.68
N THR A 329 7.79 36.54 6.46
CA THR A 329 8.59 36.99 7.60
C THR A 329 9.87 37.70 7.18
N ALA A 330 10.37 37.43 5.96
CA ALA A 330 11.62 38.00 5.46
C ALA A 330 11.45 39.44 4.97
N THR A 331 10.33 39.72 4.29
CA THR A 331 10.03 41.06 3.76
C THR A 331 9.08 41.85 4.68
N GLY A 332 8.30 41.14 5.51
CA GLY A 332 7.20 41.70 6.30
C GLY A 332 5.93 41.99 5.49
N ASP A 333 5.86 41.47 4.27
CA ASP A 333 4.71 41.62 3.37
C ASP A 333 3.60 40.63 3.71
N GLY A 334 2.33 41.01 3.58
CA GLY A 334 1.21 40.11 3.92
C GLY A 334 -0.06 40.40 3.14
N GLU A 335 -0.75 39.31 2.80
CA GLU A 335 -1.90 39.25 1.88
C GLU A 335 -3.02 38.38 2.45
N GLU A 336 -4.27 38.71 2.10
CA GLU A 336 -5.44 37.90 2.43
C GLU A 336 -5.77 36.97 1.26
N ILE A 337 -5.80 35.67 1.52
CA ILE A 337 -6.05 34.63 0.53
C ILE A 337 -7.40 33.98 0.81
N THR A 338 -8.21 33.82 -0.24
CA THR A 338 -9.52 33.15 -0.12
C THR A 338 -9.39 31.69 -0.54
N LEU A 339 -9.78 30.77 0.33
CA LEU A 339 -9.89 29.34 0.05
C LEU A 339 -11.33 28.97 -0.27
N THR A 340 -11.51 27.94 -1.10
CA THR A 340 -12.80 27.46 -1.60
C THR A 340 -13.03 26.04 -1.11
N GLU A 341 -14.24 25.75 -0.66
CA GLU A 341 -14.61 24.42 -0.17
C GLU A 341 -14.60 23.37 -1.30
N MET A 342 -13.93 22.23 -1.09
CA MET A 342 -13.72 21.15 -2.07
C MET A 342 -14.94 20.23 -2.22
N GLY A 343 -15.76 20.13 -1.17
CA GLY A 343 -16.97 19.33 -1.13
C GLY A 343 -18.07 20.02 -0.32
N CYS A 344 -19.32 19.77 -0.66
CA CYS A 344 -20.45 20.42 -0.02
C CYS A 344 -20.55 20.06 1.47
N GLY A 345 -20.40 21.05 2.34
CA GLY A 345 -20.42 20.77 3.78
C GLY A 345 -19.22 19.95 4.24
N SER A 346 -18.18 19.78 3.41
CA SER A 346 -17.01 18.97 3.75
C SER A 346 -16.22 19.56 4.91
N GLY A 347 -16.22 20.90 5.02
CA GLY A 347 -15.27 21.59 5.89
C GLY A 347 -13.83 21.55 5.35
N VAL A 348 -13.61 21.07 4.13
CA VAL A 348 -12.29 21.04 3.50
C VAL A 348 -12.21 22.16 2.47
N PHE A 349 -11.30 23.11 2.65
CA PHE A 349 -11.10 24.26 1.77
C PHE A 349 -9.72 24.24 1.15
N THR A 350 -9.58 24.66 -0.11
CA THR A 350 -8.30 24.74 -0.82
C THR A 350 -8.14 26.08 -1.53
N GLY A 351 -6.90 26.50 -1.77
CA GLY A 351 -6.59 27.70 -2.53
C GLY A 351 -5.10 27.80 -2.87
N GLU A 352 -4.71 28.85 -3.58
CA GLU A 352 -3.33 29.10 -3.99
C GLU A 352 -2.85 30.47 -3.49
N VAL A 353 -1.63 30.50 -2.95
CA VAL A 353 -0.98 31.71 -2.44
C VAL A 353 0.04 32.21 -3.46
N PRO A 354 -0.24 33.30 -4.19
CA PRO A 354 0.70 33.90 -5.11
C PRO A 354 1.85 34.63 -4.38
N TYR A 355 3.07 34.55 -4.92
CA TYR A 355 4.26 35.23 -4.41
C TYR A 355 5.20 35.76 -5.50
N VAL A 356 5.97 36.80 -5.18
CA VAL A 356 6.91 37.47 -6.09
C VAL A 356 8.20 37.86 -5.37
N LEU A 357 9.35 37.72 -6.03
CA LEU A 357 10.63 38.23 -5.50
C LEU A 357 10.66 39.76 -5.51
N GLY A 358 10.84 40.37 -4.34
CA GLY A 358 10.92 41.83 -4.24
C GLY A 358 10.79 42.38 -2.82
N PRO A 359 10.95 43.71 -2.66
CA PRO A 359 10.61 44.38 -1.41
C PRO A 359 9.11 44.28 -1.15
N ALA A 360 8.69 44.31 0.13
CA ALA A 360 7.28 44.29 0.52
C ALA A 360 6.43 45.34 -0.21
N VAL A 361 5.31 44.91 -0.77
CA VAL A 361 4.26 45.72 -1.40
C VAL A 361 2.90 45.25 -0.87
N PRO A 362 2.50 45.73 0.32
CA PRO A 362 1.33 45.20 1.01
C PRO A 362 0.03 45.38 0.23
N LEU A 363 -0.83 44.37 0.29
CA LEU A 363 -2.19 44.34 -0.26
C LEU A 363 -2.25 44.42 -1.79
N ASP A 364 -1.26 43.85 -2.47
CA ASP A 364 -1.23 43.76 -3.93
C ASP A 364 -1.72 42.42 -4.48
N GLY A 365 -2.08 41.50 -3.58
CA GLY A 365 -2.54 40.16 -3.89
C GLY A 365 -1.43 39.19 -4.26
N ASN A 366 -0.15 39.54 -4.07
CA ASN A 366 0.98 38.62 -4.12
C ASN A 366 1.86 38.86 -2.91
N VAL A 367 2.26 37.80 -2.21
CA VAL A 367 3.19 37.95 -1.10
C VAL A 367 4.59 38.21 -1.65
N GLN A 368 5.20 39.36 -1.36
CA GLN A 368 6.58 39.60 -1.75
C GLN A 368 7.54 38.86 -0.83
N VAL A 369 8.49 38.14 -1.42
CA VAL A 369 9.44 37.29 -0.70
C VAL A 369 10.88 37.68 -1.03
N ALA A 370 11.78 37.34 -0.11
CA ALA A 370 13.23 37.41 -0.34
C ALA A 370 13.74 36.11 -0.97
N GLU A 371 15.00 36.10 -1.42
CA GLU A 371 15.66 34.88 -1.94
C GLU A 371 15.72 33.74 -0.90
N VAL A 372 15.66 34.08 0.39
CA VAL A 372 15.50 33.12 1.51
C VAL A 372 14.52 33.72 2.52
N GLY A 373 13.47 32.97 2.89
CA GLY A 373 12.45 33.49 3.80
C GLY A 373 11.37 32.49 4.24
N THR A 374 10.39 32.98 5.00
CA THR A 374 9.30 32.16 5.54
C THR A 374 7.94 32.74 5.25
N LEU A 375 6.98 31.89 4.84
CA LEU A 375 5.58 32.24 4.72
C LEU A 375 4.84 31.70 5.96
N SER A 376 4.00 32.53 6.57
CA SER A 376 3.13 32.14 7.68
C SER A 376 1.69 32.37 7.28
N ALA A 377 0.85 31.35 7.37
CA ALA A 377 -0.60 31.46 7.21
C ALA A 377 -1.30 31.39 8.57
N THR A 378 -2.31 32.24 8.79
CA THR A 378 -3.22 32.18 9.92
C THR A 378 -4.66 32.32 9.44
N TYR A 379 -5.62 31.74 10.15
CA TYR A 379 -7.03 32.02 9.93
C TYR A 379 -7.73 32.27 11.28
N ASP A 380 -8.83 33.00 11.23
CA ASP A 380 -9.63 33.35 12.41
C ASP A 380 -10.85 32.44 12.48
N ASP A 381 -10.82 31.49 13.41
CA ASP A 381 -11.95 30.65 13.76
C ASP A 381 -12.85 31.37 14.78
N THR A 382 -14.05 31.74 14.33
CA THR A 382 -14.98 32.57 15.10
C THR A 382 -15.70 31.83 16.22
N ASP A 383 -15.69 30.50 16.26
CA ASP A 383 -16.42 29.71 17.26
C ASP A 383 -15.53 29.28 18.46
N ASP A 384 -14.21 29.21 18.25
CA ASP A 384 -13.22 28.70 19.19
C ASP A 384 -12.56 29.79 20.08
N GLN A 385 -13.21 30.95 20.19
CA GLN A 385 -12.73 32.15 20.90
C GLN A 385 -11.42 32.77 20.36
N GLY A 386 -11.19 32.70 19.04
CA GLY A 386 -10.10 33.43 18.38
C GLY A 386 -8.72 32.86 18.63
N VAL A 387 -8.60 31.53 18.76
CA VAL A 387 -7.29 30.86 18.74
C VAL A 387 -6.83 30.82 17.29
N LEU A 388 -5.97 31.75 16.91
CA LEU A 388 -5.28 31.71 15.62
C LEU A 388 -4.43 30.43 15.58
N ASN A 389 -4.62 29.59 14.57
CA ASN A 389 -3.76 28.43 14.28
C ASN A 389 -2.74 28.83 13.18
N PRO A 390 -1.55 29.34 13.55
CA PRO A 390 -0.50 29.69 12.59
C PRO A 390 0.18 28.45 12.02
N VAL A 391 0.36 28.42 10.70
CA VAL A 391 1.18 27.44 9.99
C VAL A 391 2.31 28.17 9.29
N VAL A 392 3.56 27.82 9.63
CA VAL A 392 4.77 28.52 9.17
C VAL A 392 5.60 27.59 8.29
N VAL A 393 5.89 27.98 7.04
CA VAL A 393 6.54 27.10 6.03
C VAL A 393 7.74 27.73 5.30
N PRO A 394 8.85 26.95 5.15
CA PRO A 394 10.04 27.14 4.27
C PRO A 394 9.78 27.75 2.91
N LEU A 395 10.43 28.88 2.58
CA LEU A 395 10.64 29.28 1.19
C LEU A 395 12.12 29.57 0.94
N ASP A 396 12.81 28.61 0.33
CA ASP A 396 14.20 28.72 -0.12
C ASP A 396 14.23 28.78 -1.67
N ILE A 397 15.02 29.70 -2.26
CA ILE A 397 15.06 29.94 -3.71
C ILE A 397 16.52 29.89 -4.21
N ASP A 398 16.91 28.88 -5.00
CA ASP A 398 18.28 28.71 -5.56
C ASP A 398 18.42 29.15 -7.04
N SER A 399 19.60 29.66 -7.43
CA SER A 399 19.92 30.21 -8.76
C SER A 399 21.35 29.95 -9.31
N GLU A 400 22.20 29.10 -8.71
CA GLU A 400 23.59 28.83 -9.18
C GLU A 400 23.85 27.40 -9.73
N PRO A 401 24.75 27.15 -10.74
CA PRO A 401 25.02 25.81 -11.31
C PRO A 401 26.00 24.88 -10.56
N PRO A 402 25.92 23.53 -10.78
CA PRO A 402 26.71 22.52 -10.06
C PRO A 402 28.20 22.46 -10.41
N ALA A 403 29.05 22.31 -9.38
CA ALA A 403 30.50 22.26 -9.50
C ALA A 403 31.04 20.85 -9.83
N PHE A 404 31.29 20.54 -11.11
CA PHE A 404 31.61 19.20 -11.60
C PHE A 404 32.94 19.05 -12.39
N GLU A 405 33.80 18.08 -12.02
CA GLU A 405 35.11 17.87 -12.65
C GLU A 405 35.15 16.81 -13.79
N GLY A 406 34.06 16.06 -14.01
CA GLY A 406 33.92 15.13 -15.16
C GLY A 406 34.43 13.71 -14.91
N VAL A 407 34.65 12.95 -15.99
CA VAL A 407 35.03 11.52 -15.94
C VAL A 407 36.44 11.32 -15.39
N VAL A 408 36.57 10.45 -14.38
CA VAL A 408 37.80 10.13 -13.65
C VAL A 408 38.47 8.88 -14.22
N SER A 409 37.72 7.79 -14.47
CA SER A 409 38.27 6.55 -15.01
C SER A 409 37.29 5.80 -15.91
N VAL A 410 37.82 4.98 -16.83
CA VAL A 410 37.04 4.04 -17.64
C VAL A 410 37.79 2.71 -17.75
N VAL A 411 37.19 1.61 -17.28
CA VAL A 411 37.78 0.27 -17.23
C VAL A 411 37.13 -0.66 -18.26
N PRO A 412 37.91 -1.30 -19.16
CA PRO A 412 37.38 -2.26 -20.13
C PRO A 412 36.91 -3.58 -19.51
N GLY A 413 35.65 -3.94 -19.76
CA GLY A 413 35.07 -5.26 -19.45
C GLY A 413 34.80 -6.11 -20.71
N VAL A 414 34.42 -7.37 -20.51
CA VAL A 414 33.97 -8.24 -21.61
C VAL A 414 32.61 -7.73 -22.10
N ARG A 415 32.56 -7.25 -23.35
CA ARG A 415 31.39 -6.56 -23.94
C ARG A 415 30.92 -5.30 -23.18
N GLY A 416 31.78 -4.63 -22.41
CA GLY A 416 31.36 -3.41 -21.72
C GLY A 416 32.49 -2.48 -21.25
N LEU A 417 32.10 -1.35 -20.67
CA LEU A 417 32.97 -0.36 -20.04
C LEU A 417 32.41 0.02 -18.66
N GLU A 418 33.21 -0.03 -17.62
CA GLU A 418 32.89 0.58 -16.32
C GLU A 418 33.40 2.03 -16.33
N VAL A 419 32.56 3.00 -16.04
CA VAL A 419 32.86 4.44 -16.10
C VAL A 419 32.68 5.04 -14.71
N VAL A 420 33.64 5.86 -14.25
CA VAL A 420 33.63 6.52 -12.93
C VAL A 420 33.92 8.02 -13.08
N TRP A 421 33.21 8.90 -12.35
CA TRP A 421 33.42 10.36 -12.30
C TRP A 421 33.47 10.92 -10.88
N THR A 422 33.76 12.21 -10.73
CA THR A 422 33.74 12.91 -9.44
C THR A 422 32.29 13.18 -8.98
N ALA A 423 31.95 12.82 -7.75
CA ALA A 423 30.68 13.26 -7.16
C ALA A 423 30.69 14.79 -6.95
N VAL A 424 29.54 15.43 -7.18
CA VAL A 424 29.28 16.87 -6.99
C VAL A 424 28.63 17.08 -5.63
N VAL A 425 28.94 18.20 -4.99
CA VAL A 425 28.20 18.75 -3.84
C VAL A 425 27.62 20.09 -4.30
N ASP A 426 26.29 20.22 -4.28
CA ASP A 426 25.53 21.39 -4.76
C ASP A 426 24.47 21.82 -3.73
N ALA A 427 23.98 23.06 -3.80
CA ALA A 427 22.96 23.60 -2.89
C ALA A 427 21.54 23.11 -3.23
N SER A 428 21.31 22.69 -4.48
CA SER A 428 20.05 22.13 -5.01
C SER A 428 20.19 20.66 -5.41
N PRO A 429 20.29 19.72 -4.46
CA PRO A 429 20.21 18.29 -4.75
C PRO A 429 18.79 17.86 -5.16
N PRO A 430 18.63 16.77 -5.95
CA PRO A 430 19.68 15.89 -6.47
C PRO A 430 20.34 16.42 -7.76
N VAL A 431 21.64 16.12 -7.93
CA VAL A 431 22.41 16.44 -9.16
C VAL A 431 22.35 15.27 -10.15
N GLU A 432 21.76 15.52 -11.32
CA GLU A 432 21.62 14.56 -12.41
C GLU A 432 22.89 14.45 -13.25
N TYR A 433 23.42 13.23 -13.45
CA TYR A 433 24.58 12.96 -14.30
C TYR A 433 24.19 12.32 -15.64
N ARG A 434 24.51 13.00 -16.74
CA ARG A 434 24.23 12.55 -18.11
C ARG A 434 25.47 11.96 -18.76
N VAL A 435 25.46 10.66 -19.04
CA VAL A 435 26.59 9.90 -19.61
C VAL A 435 26.46 9.78 -21.12
N PHE A 436 27.38 10.40 -21.86
CA PHE A 436 27.46 10.34 -23.32
C PHE A 436 28.55 9.36 -23.76
N VAL A 437 28.20 8.40 -24.62
CA VAL A 437 29.12 7.37 -25.13
C VAL A 437 28.95 7.22 -26.63
N TRP A 438 30.05 7.33 -27.39
CA TRP A 438 29.99 7.20 -28.85
C TRP A 438 31.32 6.68 -29.43
N PRO A 439 31.31 5.99 -30.59
CA PRO A 439 32.54 5.55 -31.22
C PRO A 439 33.50 6.71 -31.51
N ASP A 440 34.79 6.51 -31.26
CA ASP A 440 35.81 7.54 -31.53
C ASP A 440 35.85 7.87 -33.02
N GLY A 441 35.78 9.16 -33.33
CA GLY A 441 35.71 9.68 -34.70
C GLY A 441 34.29 9.92 -35.24
N THR A 442 33.22 9.69 -34.45
CA THR A 442 31.85 10.12 -34.79
C THR A 442 31.42 11.35 -33.99
N GLU A 443 30.33 12.00 -34.41
CA GLU A 443 29.72 13.10 -33.66
C GLU A 443 29.11 12.61 -32.34
N ARG A 444 29.13 13.48 -31.32
CA ARG A 444 28.51 13.23 -30.02
C ARG A 444 26.98 13.19 -30.20
N PRO A 445 26.27 12.19 -29.63
CA PRO A 445 24.81 12.16 -29.68
C PRO A 445 24.20 13.36 -28.95
N ALA A 446 23.00 13.76 -29.40
CA ALA A 446 22.22 14.82 -28.76
C ALA A 446 21.70 14.39 -27.39
N GLU A 447 21.25 13.14 -27.30
CA GLU A 447 20.79 12.53 -26.06
C GLU A 447 21.90 11.72 -25.37
N PRO A 448 21.94 11.70 -24.04
CA PRO A 448 22.84 10.83 -23.29
C PRO A 448 22.50 9.36 -23.55
N ARG A 449 23.48 8.47 -23.39
CA ARG A 449 23.25 7.02 -23.42
C ARG A 449 22.61 6.52 -22.13
N LEU A 450 22.87 7.20 -21.03
CA LEU A 450 22.35 6.89 -19.70
C LEU A 450 22.32 8.17 -18.87
N THR A 451 21.27 8.34 -18.09
CA THR A 451 21.17 9.36 -17.05
C THR A 451 21.18 8.65 -15.71
N VAL A 452 21.90 9.19 -14.72
CA VAL A 452 22.06 8.56 -13.40
C VAL A 452 21.96 9.63 -12.34
N ARG A 453 21.25 9.32 -11.26
CA ARG A 453 21.22 10.09 -10.01
C ARG A 453 21.86 9.22 -8.92
N ASP A 454 22.59 9.84 -8.01
CA ASP A 454 23.20 9.20 -6.82
C ASP A 454 24.28 8.13 -7.03
N SER A 455 24.70 7.88 -8.27
CA SER A 455 25.87 7.07 -8.57
C SER A 455 26.88 7.86 -9.39
N ASN A 456 28.14 7.84 -8.96
CA ASN A 456 29.26 8.35 -9.74
C ASN A 456 29.94 7.27 -10.59
N ARG A 457 29.28 6.12 -10.76
CA ARG A 457 29.79 4.95 -11.47
C ARG A 457 28.70 4.18 -12.22
N VAL A 458 28.97 3.76 -13.45
CA VAL A 458 28.06 2.90 -14.24
C VAL A 458 28.79 1.83 -15.03
N LEU A 459 28.11 0.71 -15.28
CA LEU A 459 28.56 -0.34 -16.18
C LEU A 459 27.79 -0.26 -17.49
N LEU A 460 28.48 0.05 -18.58
CA LEU A 460 27.93 0.08 -19.94
C LEU A 460 28.14 -1.30 -20.57
N SER A 461 27.08 -2.09 -20.69
CA SER A 461 27.10 -3.40 -21.34
C SER A 461 26.79 -3.33 -22.84
N GLU A 462 26.94 -4.47 -23.52
CA GLU A 462 26.61 -4.68 -24.94
C GLU A 462 27.33 -3.78 -25.95
N LEU A 463 28.54 -3.35 -25.61
CA LEU A 463 29.36 -2.55 -26.51
C LEU A 463 30.17 -3.43 -27.47
N ASP A 464 30.15 -3.07 -28.75
CA ASP A 464 31.06 -3.65 -29.74
C ASP A 464 32.52 -3.36 -29.36
N PRO A 465 33.51 -4.16 -29.80
CA PRO A 465 34.92 -3.96 -29.47
C PRO A 465 35.58 -2.78 -30.26
N LEU A 466 34.87 -1.65 -30.35
CA LEU A 466 35.32 -0.39 -30.94
C LEU A 466 35.95 0.51 -29.86
N LEU A 467 36.70 1.53 -30.29
CA LEU A 467 37.16 2.58 -29.38
C LEU A 467 36.02 3.59 -29.19
N TYR A 468 35.66 3.92 -27.94
CA TYR A 468 34.59 4.86 -27.60
C TYR A 468 35.14 6.08 -26.86
N ARG A 469 34.50 7.24 -27.06
CA ARG A 469 34.58 8.42 -26.19
C ARG A 469 33.47 8.36 -25.14
N VAL A 470 33.82 8.74 -23.92
CA VAL A 470 32.90 8.79 -22.77
C VAL A 470 33.00 10.16 -22.12
N LEU A 471 31.88 10.88 -22.02
CA LEU A 471 31.73 12.17 -21.35
C LEU A 471 30.60 12.08 -20.33
N VAL A 472 30.69 12.82 -19.24
CA VAL A 472 29.59 12.99 -18.28
C VAL A 472 29.35 14.49 -18.12
N ARG A 473 28.09 14.91 -17.90
CA ARG A 473 27.67 16.27 -17.50
C ARG A 473 26.76 16.19 -16.26
N ALA A 474 26.67 17.27 -15.49
CA ALA A 474 25.90 17.41 -14.25
C ALA A 474 24.87 18.55 -14.36
N ARG A 475 23.68 18.37 -13.79
CA ARG A 475 22.59 19.38 -13.72
C ARG A 475 21.92 19.33 -12.34
N ASP A 476 21.64 20.47 -11.71
CA ASP A 476 20.99 20.53 -10.39
C ASP A 476 19.44 20.54 -10.49
N SER A 477 18.75 20.45 -9.34
CA SER A 477 17.28 20.46 -9.27
C SER A 477 16.67 21.84 -9.53
N ALA A 478 17.44 22.92 -9.36
CA ALA A 478 17.08 24.28 -9.79
C ALA A 478 17.18 24.48 -11.33
N GLY A 479 17.67 23.48 -12.06
CA GLY A 479 17.71 23.43 -13.52
C GLY A 479 18.99 23.97 -14.16
N ASN A 480 20.01 24.34 -13.39
CA ASN A 480 21.29 24.85 -13.87
C ASN A 480 22.22 23.69 -14.26
N GLU A 481 22.95 23.82 -15.39
CA GLU A 481 23.81 22.75 -15.94
C GLU A 481 25.29 23.15 -15.94
N ASP A 482 26.16 22.16 -15.68
CA ASP A 482 27.61 22.34 -15.69
C ASP A 482 28.17 22.56 -17.11
N SER A 483 29.38 23.13 -17.16
CA SER A 483 30.02 23.54 -18.42
C SER A 483 31.20 22.65 -18.86
N ASN A 484 31.41 21.48 -18.25
CA ASN A 484 32.54 20.60 -18.51
C ASN A 484 32.35 19.74 -19.78
N GLU A 485 33.44 19.59 -20.56
CA GLU A 485 33.45 18.86 -21.84
C GLU A 485 34.53 17.76 -21.92
N ARG A 486 35.12 17.36 -20.79
CA ARG A 486 36.23 16.40 -20.78
C ARG A 486 35.78 14.95 -21.02
N ALA A 487 36.15 14.38 -22.18
CA ALA A 487 35.87 12.98 -22.53
C ALA A 487 37.11 12.05 -22.43
N LEU A 488 36.92 10.79 -21.99
CA LEU A 488 37.95 9.73 -21.97
C LEU A 488 37.73 8.69 -23.08
N LEU A 489 38.79 7.98 -23.47
CA LEU A 489 38.76 6.95 -24.52
C LEU A 489 38.92 5.55 -23.92
N ALA A 490 38.07 4.60 -24.31
CA ALA A 490 38.19 3.20 -23.89
C ALA A 490 37.64 2.22 -24.94
N ARG A 491 38.13 0.96 -24.92
CA ARG A 491 37.73 -0.09 -25.86
C ARG A 491 37.35 -1.37 -25.11
N PRO A 492 36.12 -1.91 -25.28
CA PRO A 492 35.71 -3.19 -24.69
C PRO A 492 36.56 -4.38 -25.19
N LEU A 493 36.67 -5.43 -24.37
CA LEU A 493 37.43 -6.63 -24.71
C LEU A 493 36.66 -7.56 -25.68
N PRO A 494 37.30 -8.11 -26.73
CA PRO A 494 36.67 -9.03 -27.69
C PRO A 494 36.48 -10.46 -27.14
N HIS A 495 35.50 -11.20 -27.68
CA HIS A 495 35.15 -12.56 -27.24
C HIS A 495 36.18 -13.62 -27.69
N GLY A 496 36.57 -14.52 -26.76
CA GLY A 496 37.29 -15.76 -27.06
C GLY A 496 37.79 -16.47 -25.80
N ASP A 497 37.11 -17.56 -25.40
CA ASP A 497 37.47 -18.60 -24.41
C ASP A 497 38.65 -18.30 -23.44
N ALA A 498 38.53 -17.29 -22.58
CA ALA A 498 39.54 -16.95 -21.58
C ALA A 498 38.96 -17.09 -20.16
N ASP A 499 39.42 -18.13 -19.44
CA ASP A 499 38.94 -18.48 -18.09
C ASP A 499 40.00 -18.26 -16.98
N GLY A 500 41.21 -17.72 -17.27
CA GLY A 500 42.18 -17.41 -16.21
C GLY A 500 43.57 -16.88 -16.63
N LEU A 501 44.33 -16.37 -15.64
CA LEU A 501 45.68 -15.81 -15.75
C LEU A 501 46.75 -16.70 -15.10
N ARG A 502 47.92 -16.84 -15.72
CA ARG A 502 49.09 -17.60 -15.22
C ARG A 502 50.33 -16.71 -15.11
N VAL A 503 50.98 -16.66 -13.95
CA VAL A 503 52.25 -15.96 -13.71
C VAL A 503 53.40 -16.98 -13.60
N SER A 504 54.56 -16.71 -14.20
CA SER A 504 55.73 -17.60 -14.13
C SER A 504 57.04 -16.84 -13.88
N GLY A 505 57.99 -17.46 -13.13
CA GLY A 505 59.36 -16.94 -12.94
C GLY A 505 59.77 -16.46 -11.55
N LEU A 506 59.02 -16.77 -10.48
CA LEU A 506 59.39 -16.40 -9.10
C LEU A 506 60.35 -17.43 -8.48
N GLU A 507 61.64 -17.40 -8.85
CA GLU A 507 62.70 -18.08 -8.09
C GLU A 507 63.72 -17.05 -7.57
N GLY A 508 63.70 -16.81 -6.25
CA GLY A 508 64.68 -15.98 -5.55
C GLY A 508 64.09 -15.24 -4.34
N ALA A 509 64.85 -15.17 -3.23
CA ALA A 509 64.44 -14.43 -2.04
C ALA A 509 64.49 -12.91 -2.31
N PHE A 510 63.35 -12.25 -2.22
CA PHE A 510 63.24 -10.81 -2.41
C PHE A 510 63.49 -10.05 -1.10
N ALA A 511 64.23 -8.95 -1.16
CA ALA A 511 64.37 -8.01 -0.05
C ALA A 511 63.21 -7.00 -0.05
N PRO A 512 62.68 -6.61 1.13
CA PRO A 512 61.60 -5.63 1.24
C PRO A 512 61.99 -4.29 0.58
N GLY A 513 61.10 -3.76 -0.27
CA GLY A 513 61.22 -2.45 -0.94
C GLY A 513 61.57 -2.50 -2.43
N THR A 514 61.61 -3.67 -3.07
CA THR A 514 62.02 -3.80 -4.49
C THR A 514 60.80 -4.01 -5.40
N ILE A 515 60.68 -3.21 -6.48
CA ILE A 515 59.65 -3.35 -7.52
C ILE A 515 60.26 -4.10 -8.72
N GLY A 516 59.69 -5.25 -9.08
CA GLY A 516 60.06 -6.04 -10.26
C GLY A 516 58.96 -6.04 -11.32
N SER A 517 59.29 -6.19 -12.60
CA SER A 517 58.32 -6.32 -13.70
C SER A 517 58.28 -7.76 -14.22
N PHE A 518 57.10 -8.39 -14.22
CA PHE A 518 56.92 -9.80 -14.55
C PHE A 518 55.98 -9.99 -15.76
N ARG A 519 56.15 -11.10 -16.49
CA ARG A 519 55.29 -11.48 -17.62
C ARG A 519 54.15 -12.37 -17.15
N VAL A 520 52.95 -12.09 -17.67
CA VAL A 520 51.74 -12.87 -17.39
C VAL A 520 51.25 -13.52 -18.68
N GLU A 521 50.85 -14.79 -18.61
CA GLU A 521 50.29 -15.55 -19.73
C GLU A 521 48.79 -15.80 -19.52
N VAL A 522 48.01 -15.69 -20.60
CA VAL A 522 46.57 -16.03 -20.60
C VAL A 522 46.40 -17.50 -21.00
N ILE A 523 45.61 -18.25 -20.23
CA ILE A 523 45.41 -19.70 -20.42
C ILE A 523 43.92 -20.06 -20.62
N ASP A 524 43.68 -21.17 -21.32
CA ASP A 524 42.35 -21.77 -21.48
C ASP A 524 41.99 -22.66 -20.26
N ARG A 525 40.75 -23.16 -20.25
CA ARG A 525 40.21 -24.06 -19.21
C ARG A 525 40.94 -25.39 -19.05
N TYR A 526 41.87 -25.71 -19.95
CA TYR A 526 42.71 -26.91 -19.93
C TYR A 526 44.17 -26.60 -19.59
N GLY A 527 44.50 -25.33 -19.31
CA GLY A 527 45.84 -24.87 -18.92
C GLY A 527 46.78 -24.56 -20.09
N ASN A 528 46.26 -24.50 -21.33
CA ASN A 528 47.06 -24.20 -22.52
C ASN A 528 47.10 -22.70 -22.79
N ARG A 529 48.23 -22.20 -23.29
CA ARG A 529 48.43 -20.79 -23.63
C ARG A 529 47.62 -20.41 -24.88
N VAL A 530 46.85 -19.33 -24.80
CA VAL A 530 45.82 -19.01 -25.81
C VAL A 530 46.32 -18.13 -26.97
N THR A 531 47.38 -17.31 -26.85
CA THR A 531 47.87 -16.50 -27.99
C THR A 531 49.38 -16.14 -27.99
N GLY A 532 49.89 -15.79 -29.19
CA GLY A 532 51.27 -15.41 -29.54
C GLY A 532 51.50 -13.94 -29.92
N GLY A 533 50.87 -12.99 -29.21
CA GLY A 533 51.15 -11.55 -29.29
C GLY A 533 51.98 -11.03 -28.10
N GLU A 534 52.48 -9.78 -28.18
CA GLU A 534 53.29 -9.15 -27.11
C GLU A 534 52.57 -9.20 -25.75
N GLN A 535 53.27 -9.73 -24.74
CA GLN A 535 52.71 -9.96 -23.41
C GLN A 535 52.73 -8.68 -22.56
N PRO A 536 51.66 -8.37 -21.81
CA PRO A 536 51.66 -7.25 -20.87
C PRO A 536 52.63 -7.50 -19.71
N MET A 537 53.28 -6.43 -19.25
CA MET A 537 54.21 -6.42 -18.11
C MET A 537 53.48 -5.88 -16.89
N VAL A 538 53.46 -6.64 -15.78
CA VAL A 538 52.88 -6.20 -14.50
C VAL A 538 54.00 -5.85 -13.51
N ARG A 539 53.89 -4.73 -12.80
CA ARG A 539 54.82 -4.35 -11.72
C ARG A 539 54.35 -4.96 -10.40
N VAL A 540 55.26 -5.62 -9.68
CA VAL A 540 55.00 -6.21 -8.36
C VAL A 540 56.03 -5.64 -7.40
N GLY A 541 55.56 -5.03 -6.31
CA GLY A 541 56.39 -4.45 -5.26
C GLY A 541 56.18 -5.16 -3.92
N LEU A 542 57.25 -5.35 -3.15
CA LEU A 542 57.19 -5.85 -1.78
C LEU A 542 57.36 -4.69 -0.80
N THR A 543 56.34 -4.32 -0.06
CA THR A 543 56.44 -3.38 1.07
C THR A 543 56.07 -4.12 2.35
N GLY A 544 57.09 -4.61 3.07
CA GLY A 544 56.89 -5.42 4.28
C GLY A 544 56.73 -6.91 3.99
N PRO A 545 56.25 -7.72 4.96
CA PRO A 545 56.33 -9.18 4.87
C PRO A 545 55.37 -9.82 3.86
N GLY A 546 54.39 -9.10 3.30
CA GLY A 546 53.40 -9.63 2.35
C GLY A 546 53.69 -9.32 0.89
N LEU A 547 53.30 -10.23 -0.01
CA LEU A 547 53.29 -10.04 -1.47
C LEU A 547 52.06 -9.20 -1.86
N MET A 548 52.25 -8.07 -2.54
CA MET A 548 51.17 -7.19 -3.02
C MET A 548 51.05 -7.36 -4.54
N LEU A 549 49.86 -7.72 -5.05
CA LEU A 549 49.53 -7.64 -6.47
C LEU A 549 48.69 -6.38 -6.67
N ASP A 550 49.27 -5.40 -7.36
CA ASP A 550 48.70 -4.07 -7.52
C ASP A 550 47.77 -4.01 -8.75
N PHE A 551 46.47 -3.92 -8.49
CA PHE A 551 45.49 -3.31 -9.39
C PHE A 551 44.76 -2.22 -8.58
N ASP A 552 45.46 -1.12 -8.29
CA ASP A 552 44.98 0.15 -7.72
C ASP A 552 43.88 0.08 -6.62
N ASN A 553 44.36 0.08 -5.36
CA ASN A 553 43.80 0.46 -4.03
C ASN A 553 43.31 -0.64 -3.03
N PRO A 554 43.36 -0.44 -1.68
CA PRO A 554 44.36 -1.08 -0.80
C PRO A 554 43.79 -2.01 0.30
N SER A 555 44.55 -3.04 0.72
CA SER A 555 44.29 -3.81 1.96
C SER A 555 45.59 -4.16 2.69
N VAL A 556 45.63 -4.01 4.02
CA VAL A 556 46.84 -4.18 4.87
C VAL A 556 46.90 -5.60 5.46
N ILE A 557 48.08 -6.23 5.49
CA ILE A 557 48.33 -7.52 6.17
C ILE A 557 49.30 -7.32 7.35
N GLU A 558 48.94 -7.75 8.56
CA GLU A 558 49.81 -7.78 9.75
C GLU A 558 50.22 -9.22 10.16
N ARG A 559 51.40 -9.35 10.78
CA ARG A 559 52.05 -10.64 11.09
C ARG A 559 51.88 -11.03 12.56
N THR A 560 51.20 -12.14 12.85
CA THR A 560 51.00 -12.64 14.24
C THR A 560 51.91 -13.82 14.63
N GLY A 561 52.76 -14.35 13.74
CA GLY A 561 53.71 -15.42 14.11
C GLY A 561 54.74 -15.86 13.06
N PRO A 562 55.58 -16.88 13.36
CA PRO A 562 56.66 -17.31 12.49
C PRO A 562 56.22 -18.01 11.19
N GLN A 563 55.01 -18.60 11.13
CA GLN A 563 54.52 -19.34 9.95
C GLN A 563 52.99 -19.30 9.75
N GLN A 564 52.29 -18.27 10.23
CA GLN A 564 50.87 -18.06 9.95
C GLN A 564 50.64 -16.67 9.36
N TRP A 565 49.82 -16.60 8.31
CA TRP A 565 49.37 -15.39 7.64
C TRP A 565 47.84 -15.33 7.78
N VAL A 566 47.31 -14.19 8.22
CA VAL A 566 45.86 -13.94 8.25
C VAL A 566 45.59 -12.70 7.39
N VAL A 567 44.69 -12.82 6.42
CA VAL A 567 44.18 -11.71 5.61
C VAL A 567 42.85 -11.31 6.21
N ARG A 568 42.63 -10.00 6.44
CA ARG A 568 41.29 -9.48 6.75
C ARG A 568 40.83 -8.57 5.61
N PRO A 569 39.76 -8.91 4.87
CA PRO A 569 39.07 -7.97 4.01
C PRO A 569 37.98 -7.21 4.78
N GLU A 570 37.68 -5.98 4.37
CA GLU A 570 36.39 -5.36 4.70
C GLU A 570 35.30 -6.11 3.93
N SER A 571 34.39 -6.72 4.71
CA SER A 571 33.09 -7.30 4.35
C SER A 571 32.94 -8.00 2.98
N GLY A 572 32.90 -9.34 3.01
CA GLY A 572 32.31 -10.17 1.95
C GLY A 572 33.20 -11.29 1.40
N VAL A 573 33.01 -12.51 1.93
CA VAL A 573 33.40 -13.85 1.42
C VAL A 573 34.77 -14.49 1.81
N SER A 574 34.62 -15.61 2.54
CA SER A 574 35.42 -16.85 2.72
C SER A 574 36.79 -16.88 3.42
N GLU A 575 36.85 -17.76 4.44
CA GLU A 575 38.05 -18.45 4.93
C GLU A 575 38.57 -19.47 3.89
N LEU A 576 39.89 -19.60 3.81
CA LEU A 576 40.60 -20.62 3.04
C LEU A 576 41.12 -21.69 4.02
N GLU A 577 40.45 -22.85 4.13
CA GLU A 577 41.08 -24.03 4.77
C GLU A 577 41.98 -24.75 3.77
N ALA A 578 43.30 -24.65 3.99
CA ALA A 578 44.28 -25.47 3.32
C ALA A 578 44.56 -26.75 4.14
N SER A 579 43.99 -27.89 3.76
CA SER A 579 44.50 -29.20 4.18
C SER A 579 45.39 -29.82 3.09
N GLY A 580 46.52 -30.37 3.52
CA GLY A 580 47.77 -30.30 2.77
C GLY A 580 47.95 -31.21 1.56
N PHE A 581 48.72 -30.73 0.58
CA PHE A 581 49.54 -31.52 -0.35
C PHE A 581 50.79 -30.72 -0.79
N ALA A 582 51.79 -31.45 -1.28
CA ALA A 582 53.20 -31.10 -1.51
C ALA A 582 53.45 -29.98 -2.57
N PRO A 583 54.70 -29.50 -2.76
CA PRO A 583 54.98 -28.20 -3.39
C PRO A 583 54.76 -28.22 -4.92
N GLY A 584 54.00 -27.22 -5.38
CA GLY A 584 53.74 -26.92 -6.79
C GLY A 584 52.25 -27.09 -7.14
N TRP A 585 51.68 -26.08 -7.79
CA TRP A 585 50.31 -25.98 -8.33
C TRP A 585 49.24 -25.39 -7.39
N VAL A 586 48.68 -24.24 -7.79
CA VAL A 586 47.40 -23.69 -7.29
C VAL A 586 46.46 -23.63 -8.49
N ALA A 587 45.31 -24.29 -8.38
CA ALA A 587 44.18 -24.13 -9.30
C ALA A 587 43.03 -23.49 -8.53
N VAL A 588 42.50 -22.38 -9.03
CA VAL A 588 41.33 -21.71 -8.44
C VAL A 588 40.09 -22.17 -9.20
N ARG A 589 39.10 -22.73 -8.49
CA ARG A 589 37.73 -22.91 -8.98
C ARG A 589 36.80 -22.20 -8.02
N THR A 590 35.88 -21.38 -8.53
CA THR A 590 34.81 -20.77 -7.75
C THR A 590 33.58 -21.70 -7.73
N ARG A 591 32.97 -21.84 -6.56
CA ARG A 591 31.60 -22.34 -6.40
C ARG A 591 30.91 -21.44 -5.38
N ILE A 592 29.71 -20.98 -5.70
CA ILE A 592 28.86 -20.15 -4.85
C ILE A 592 28.17 -21.08 -3.83
N LEU A 593 28.24 -20.74 -2.54
CA LEU A 593 27.44 -21.32 -1.46
C LEU A 593 27.01 -20.18 -0.52
N ASP A 594 25.75 -20.24 -0.08
CA ASP A 594 25.07 -19.31 0.82
C ASP A 594 25.74 -19.16 2.20
N PRO A 595 25.50 -18.04 2.93
CA PRO A 595 26.11 -17.77 4.23
C PRO A 595 25.31 -18.32 5.44
N ASP A 596 26.05 -18.76 6.46
CA ASP A 596 25.67 -19.18 7.83
C ASP A 596 25.47 -17.94 8.78
N PRO A 597 24.84 -18.01 9.98
CA PRO A 597 23.70 -17.19 10.39
C PRO A 597 24.01 -16.27 11.60
N GLU A 598 25.27 -15.89 11.86
CA GLU A 598 25.65 -15.19 13.11
C GLU A 598 25.73 -13.64 13.05
N THR A 599 24.92 -12.96 12.22
CA THR A 599 24.91 -11.47 12.19
C THR A 599 23.57 -10.78 12.47
N VAL A 600 22.51 -11.51 12.86
CA VAL A 600 21.25 -10.87 13.27
C VAL A 600 21.25 -10.58 14.77
N ARG A 601 21.76 -9.41 15.16
CA ARG A 601 21.28 -8.70 16.36
C ARG A 601 21.30 -7.20 16.10
N GLY A 602 20.11 -6.66 15.84
CA GLY A 602 19.82 -5.24 15.68
C GLY A 602 18.89 -4.97 14.50
N VAL A 603 17.75 -5.65 14.43
CA VAL A 603 16.66 -5.32 13.51
C VAL A 603 15.47 -4.94 14.39
N GLU A 604 15.10 -3.67 14.38
CA GLU A 604 13.85 -3.12 14.92
C GLU A 604 12.73 -3.26 13.83
N PRO A 605 11.43 -3.13 14.18
CA PRO A 605 10.37 -4.08 13.83
C PRO A 605 9.48 -3.68 12.62
N ASP A 606 9.97 -3.83 11.38
CA ASP A 606 9.26 -3.33 10.17
C ASP A 606 8.78 -4.44 9.21
N HIS A 607 8.14 -5.50 9.70
CA HIS A 607 7.66 -6.57 8.80
C HIS A 607 6.22 -7.02 9.04
N PHE A 608 5.71 -6.96 10.27
CA PHE A 608 4.29 -7.21 10.54
C PHE A 608 3.53 -5.89 10.62
N VAL A 609 2.46 -5.77 9.83
CA VAL A 609 1.52 -4.65 9.93
C VAL A 609 0.46 -5.00 10.96
N ARG A 610 0.23 -4.11 11.94
CA ARG A 610 -0.91 -4.26 12.85
C ARG A 610 -2.18 -3.95 12.08
N VAL A 611 -3.11 -4.90 12.07
CA VAL A 611 -4.41 -4.75 11.43
C VAL A 611 -5.52 -4.87 12.48
N PRO A 612 -6.66 -4.20 12.30
CA PRO A 612 -7.86 -4.51 13.07
C PRO A 612 -8.20 -6.00 12.94
N SER A 613 -8.59 -6.64 14.03
CA SER A 613 -9.02 -8.05 13.99
C SER A 613 -10.37 -8.16 13.30
N VAL A 614 -10.40 -8.76 12.11
CA VAL A 614 -11.63 -9.21 11.42
C VAL A 614 -11.94 -10.65 11.81
N TRP A 615 -12.10 -10.87 13.11
CA TRP A 615 -12.17 -12.19 13.75
C TRP A 615 -13.21 -13.11 13.11
N MET A 616 -12.76 -14.22 12.52
CA MET A 616 -13.64 -15.22 11.91
C MET A 616 -13.83 -16.41 12.85
N ASP A 617 -14.80 -16.36 13.76
CA ASP A 617 -14.96 -17.42 14.76
C ASP A 617 -15.35 -18.78 14.14
N LEU A 618 -14.41 -19.71 14.09
CA LEU A 618 -14.62 -21.06 13.59
C LEU A 618 -15.41 -21.95 14.57
N GLU A 619 -15.45 -21.64 15.86
CA GLU A 619 -16.25 -22.39 16.84
C GLU A 619 -17.75 -22.18 16.57
N GLU A 620 -18.13 -20.96 16.18
CA GLU A 620 -19.51 -20.60 15.85
C GLU A 620 -19.85 -20.79 14.36
N ASN A 621 -18.90 -20.54 13.45
CA ASN A 621 -19.16 -20.49 12.00
C ASN A 621 -18.77 -21.75 11.21
N GLY A 622 -18.64 -22.91 11.88
CA GLY A 622 -18.52 -24.21 11.21
C GLY A 622 -17.08 -24.63 10.83
N GLY A 623 -16.12 -24.39 11.71
CA GLY A 623 -14.78 -24.98 11.63
C GLY A 623 -14.77 -26.50 11.86
N THR A 624 -13.76 -27.16 11.31
CA THR A 624 -13.53 -28.60 11.54
C THR A 624 -12.48 -28.77 12.62
N ASP A 625 -12.83 -29.44 13.73
CA ASP A 625 -11.88 -29.84 14.76
C ASP A 625 -10.93 -30.92 14.23
N ILE A 626 -9.63 -30.62 14.23
CA ILE A 626 -8.59 -31.53 13.74
C ILE A 626 -8.13 -32.54 14.80
N GLY A 627 -8.68 -32.47 16.01
CA GLY A 627 -8.47 -33.48 17.05
C GLY A 627 -7.13 -33.33 17.77
N ILE A 628 -6.73 -32.11 18.12
CA ILE A 628 -5.62 -31.86 19.04
C ILE A 628 -6.16 -31.90 20.48
N PHE A 629 -5.68 -32.85 21.29
CA PHE A 629 -6.23 -33.15 22.62
C PHE A 629 -5.17 -33.42 23.70
N ASP A 630 -3.89 -33.35 23.35
CA ASP A 630 -2.78 -33.64 24.27
C ASP A 630 -1.67 -32.60 24.08
N ASP A 631 -0.82 -32.51 25.09
CA ASP A 631 0.40 -31.72 25.10
C ASP A 631 1.35 -32.16 23.97
N ASP A 632 2.08 -31.22 23.38
CA ASP A 632 3.00 -31.42 22.24
C ASP A 632 2.39 -32.16 21.01
N HIS A 633 1.05 -32.26 20.90
CA HIS A 633 0.41 -33.03 19.84
C HIS A 633 0.42 -32.26 18.51
N VAL A 634 0.78 -32.95 17.42
CA VAL A 634 0.81 -32.38 16.06
C VAL A 634 -0.05 -33.20 15.10
N ILE A 635 -0.82 -32.52 14.26
CA ILE A 635 -1.53 -33.10 13.13
C ILE A 635 -0.76 -32.81 11.85
N PHE A 636 -0.40 -33.87 11.13
CA PHE A 636 0.35 -33.78 9.88
C PHE A 636 -0.59 -33.67 8.68
N ASP A 637 -0.09 -33.03 7.61
CA ASP A 637 -0.74 -32.98 6.30
C ASP A 637 -2.19 -32.42 6.32
N VAL A 638 -2.45 -31.38 7.11
CA VAL A 638 -3.76 -30.70 7.13
C VAL A 638 -4.00 -30.02 5.78
N PRO A 639 -5.09 -30.33 5.04
CA PRO A 639 -5.32 -29.78 3.71
C PRO A 639 -5.61 -28.27 3.75
N ILE A 640 -4.87 -27.48 2.96
CA ILE A 640 -5.04 -26.02 2.86
C ILE A 640 -6.21 -25.66 1.93
N GLY A 641 -6.45 -26.48 0.90
CA GLY A 641 -7.52 -26.29 -0.09
C GLY A 641 -7.09 -25.53 -1.36
N PHE A 642 -5.88 -24.98 -1.40
CA PHE A 642 -5.24 -24.35 -2.57
C PHE A 642 -3.71 -24.59 -2.56
N ALA A 643 -3.03 -24.19 -3.64
CA ALA A 643 -1.57 -24.30 -3.75
C ALA A 643 -0.92 -23.01 -3.22
N PHE A 644 -0.48 -23.04 -1.97
CA PHE A 644 0.13 -21.90 -1.31
C PHE A 644 1.61 -21.75 -1.68
N PRO A 645 2.04 -20.60 -2.23
CA PRO A 645 3.45 -20.34 -2.50
C PRO A 645 4.21 -20.02 -1.22
N TYR A 646 5.23 -20.81 -0.90
CA TYR A 646 6.10 -20.59 0.25
C TYR A 646 7.54 -21.00 -0.07
N ASP A 647 8.49 -20.09 0.13
CA ASP A 647 9.94 -20.32 -0.07
C ASP A 647 10.31 -20.97 -1.42
N GLY A 648 9.77 -20.38 -2.51
CA GLY A 648 9.99 -20.85 -3.88
C GLY A 648 9.30 -22.20 -4.22
N SER A 649 8.52 -22.76 -3.30
CA SER A 649 7.80 -24.02 -3.46
C SER A 649 6.28 -23.82 -3.33
N LEU A 650 5.48 -24.77 -3.82
CA LEU A 650 4.03 -24.75 -3.68
C LEU A 650 3.59 -25.87 -2.71
N PHE A 651 2.80 -25.51 -1.70
CA PHE A 651 2.28 -26.41 -0.68
C PHE A 651 0.77 -26.53 -0.75
N SER A 652 0.23 -27.74 -0.61
CA SER A 652 -1.22 -28.00 -0.55
C SER A 652 -1.69 -28.49 0.82
N SER A 653 -0.75 -28.70 1.74
CA SER A 653 -0.98 -29.13 3.11
C SER A 653 0.04 -28.49 4.05
N ILE A 654 -0.31 -28.40 5.33
CA ILE A 654 0.52 -27.84 6.40
C ILE A 654 0.40 -28.72 7.66
N ASP A 655 1.45 -28.80 8.46
CA ASP A 655 1.41 -29.46 9.78
C ASP A 655 0.98 -28.45 10.86
N VAL A 656 0.10 -28.82 11.78
CA VAL A 656 -0.45 -27.92 12.83
C VAL A 656 -0.20 -28.49 14.22
N SER A 657 0.43 -27.70 15.09
CA SER A 657 0.81 -28.09 16.46
C SER A 657 -0.17 -27.59 17.52
N ALA A 658 -0.30 -28.32 18.62
CA ALA A 658 -0.97 -27.85 19.83
C ALA A 658 -0.36 -26.55 20.34
N ASN A 659 0.98 -26.45 20.25
CA ASN A 659 1.83 -25.39 20.77
C ASN A 659 1.79 -24.08 19.97
N GLY A 660 0.65 -23.77 19.35
CA GLY A 660 0.38 -22.47 18.74
C GLY A 660 1.17 -22.13 17.49
N TYR A 661 1.62 -23.14 16.72
CA TYR A 661 2.34 -22.95 15.46
C TYR A 661 1.95 -23.95 14.37
N ALA A 662 2.28 -23.62 13.12
CA ALA A 662 2.18 -24.49 11.96
C ALA A 662 3.51 -24.56 11.17
N SER A 663 3.71 -25.59 10.34
CA SER A 663 4.99 -25.79 9.63
C SER A 663 4.87 -26.46 8.25
N PHE A 664 5.69 -26.00 7.29
CA PHE A 664 5.88 -26.60 5.97
C PHE A 664 7.14 -27.49 5.85
N GLY A 665 8.10 -27.34 6.77
CA GLY A 665 9.37 -28.07 6.77
C GLY A 665 9.39 -29.34 7.62
N GLY A 666 8.22 -29.74 8.14
CA GLY A 666 8.00 -30.87 9.04
C GLY A 666 8.22 -30.50 10.52
N THR A 667 7.33 -30.97 11.39
CA THR A 667 7.41 -30.73 12.85
C THR A 667 8.28 -31.74 13.60
N TYR A 668 8.95 -31.30 14.66
CA TYR A 668 9.66 -32.17 15.60
C TYR A 668 9.19 -31.87 17.02
N TYR A 669 8.89 -32.93 17.79
CA TYR A 669 8.29 -32.90 19.11
C TYR A 669 9.18 -32.20 20.15
N PHE A 670 8.92 -30.93 20.44
CA PHE A 670 9.34 -30.25 21.67
C PHE A 670 8.39 -29.08 22.00
N GLY A 671 8.17 -28.86 23.31
CA GLY A 671 7.46 -27.70 23.88
C GLY A 671 8.25 -26.39 23.91
N ASP A 672 9.52 -26.40 23.49
CA ASP A 672 10.37 -25.21 23.50
C ASP A 672 10.16 -24.34 22.24
N HIS A 673 9.79 -23.07 22.44
CA HIS A 673 9.79 -22.03 21.41
C HIS A 673 11.19 -21.36 21.32
N TYR A 674 11.55 -20.80 20.16
CA TYR A 674 12.91 -20.26 19.92
C TYR A 674 12.90 -19.01 19.04
N ARG A 675 14.01 -18.26 19.04
CA ARG A 675 14.15 -17.08 18.20
C ARG A 675 14.13 -17.45 16.71
N ILE A 676 13.45 -16.65 15.91
CA ILE A 676 13.44 -16.75 14.45
C ILE A 676 14.44 -15.74 13.87
N PRO A 677 15.20 -16.08 12.81
CA PRO A 677 15.30 -17.42 12.20
C PRO A 677 16.17 -18.39 12.99
N ASP A 678 15.82 -19.67 12.95
CA ASP A 678 16.67 -20.76 13.47
C ASP A 678 16.65 -22.00 12.59
N SER A 679 17.83 -22.49 12.23
CA SER A 679 17.97 -23.71 11.41
C SER A 679 17.52 -25.00 12.12
N ARG A 680 17.23 -24.95 13.44
CA ARG A 680 16.68 -26.05 14.23
C ARG A 680 15.22 -26.30 13.85
N LYS A 681 14.91 -27.57 13.55
CA LYS A 681 13.54 -28.00 13.23
C LYS A 681 12.56 -27.76 14.41
N PRO A 682 11.29 -27.39 14.14
CA PRO A 682 10.65 -27.22 12.81
C PRO A 682 11.12 -26.01 12.00
N ASN A 683 11.23 -26.16 10.67
CA ASN A 683 11.49 -25.01 9.77
C ASN A 683 10.26 -24.79 8.88
N GLY A 684 10.22 -23.70 8.11
CA GLY A 684 8.99 -23.29 7.43
C GLY A 684 7.91 -22.94 8.46
N TYR A 685 8.34 -22.30 9.54
CA TYR A 685 7.66 -22.16 10.82
C TYR A 685 6.75 -20.93 10.79
N LEU A 686 5.44 -21.12 10.99
CA LEU A 686 4.45 -20.06 11.13
C LEU A 686 3.98 -20.04 12.59
N ALA A 687 4.41 -19.05 13.35
CA ALA A 687 4.20 -18.96 14.78
C ALA A 687 3.32 -17.74 15.11
N PRO A 688 1.98 -17.86 15.09
CA PRO A 688 1.10 -16.82 15.64
C PRO A 688 1.29 -16.68 17.15
N PHE A 689 1.49 -17.78 17.88
CA PHE A 689 1.76 -17.74 19.31
C PHE A 689 2.45 -19.03 19.75
N ALA A 690 3.69 -19.24 19.31
CA ALA A 690 4.40 -20.48 19.61
C ALA A 690 4.88 -20.51 21.06
N THR A 691 4.35 -21.46 21.84
CA THR A 691 4.68 -21.66 23.26
C THR A 691 4.26 -23.05 23.74
N ASP A 692 4.64 -23.41 24.97
CA ASP A 692 4.26 -24.67 25.61
C ASP A 692 2.80 -24.62 26.09
N THR A 693 1.89 -25.12 25.25
CA THR A 693 0.45 -25.10 25.53
C THR A 693 -0.01 -26.42 26.13
N LEU A 694 -0.99 -26.35 27.03
CA LEU A 694 -1.62 -27.52 27.62
C LEU A 694 -3.13 -27.55 27.29
N PRO A 695 -3.55 -28.23 26.21
CA PRO A 695 -4.96 -28.34 25.82
C PRO A 695 -5.82 -28.96 26.94
N ARG A 696 -6.94 -28.31 27.29
CA ARG A 696 -7.88 -28.82 28.30
C ARG A 696 -8.89 -29.76 27.66
N ILE A 697 -8.84 -31.04 28.03
CA ILE A 697 -9.73 -32.08 27.49
C ILE A 697 -11.21 -31.68 27.61
N GLY A 698 -11.90 -31.62 26.46
CA GLY A 698 -13.32 -31.29 26.38
C GLY A 698 -13.61 -29.80 26.27
N ASP A 699 -12.61 -28.94 26.47
CA ASP A 699 -12.73 -27.49 26.45
C ASP A 699 -11.95 -26.88 25.27
N SER A 700 -10.62 -27.00 25.26
CA SER A 700 -9.77 -26.47 24.18
C SER A 700 -9.97 -27.18 22.85
N ARG A 701 -9.87 -26.44 21.74
CA ARG A 701 -10.04 -26.98 20.37
C ARG A 701 -9.04 -26.32 19.43
N VAL A 702 -8.58 -27.07 18.42
CA VAL A 702 -7.92 -26.51 17.25
C VAL A 702 -8.80 -26.78 16.05
N LEU A 703 -9.32 -25.72 15.44
CA LEU A 703 -10.31 -25.75 14.36
C LEU A 703 -9.65 -25.27 13.08
N VAL A 704 -10.00 -25.86 11.94
CA VAL A 704 -9.54 -25.38 10.63
C VAL A 704 -10.68 -25.18 9.66
N SER A 705 -10.51 -24.26 8.71
CA SER A 705 -11.46 -24.05 7.61
C SER A 705 -10.80 -23.34 6.44
N THR A 706 -11.16 -23.73 5.21
CA THR A 706 -10.84 -22.95 3.99
C THR A 706 -12.07 -22.18 3.56
N ARG A 707 -11.97 -20.86 3.39
CA ARG A 707 -13.05 -19.93 3.01
C ARG A 707 -12.71 -19.18 1.73
N GLY A 708 -13.71 -18.56 1.12
CA GLY A 708 -13.57 -17.82 -0.14
C GLY A 708 -13.58 -18.71 -1.41
N ALA A 709 -13.44 -18.08 -2.57
CA ALA A 709 -13.34 -18.72 -3.89
C ALA A 709 -12.04 -18.32 -4.58
N ALA A 710 -11.49 -19.18 -5.43
CA ALA A 710 -10.23 -18.89 -6.13
C ALA A 710 -10.38 -17.65 -7.03
N PRO A 711 -9.39 -16.74 -7.09
CA PRO A 711 -8.04 -16.83 -6.50
C PRO A 711 -7.90 -16.20 -5.10
N ARG A 712 -9.01 -15.93 -4.39
CA ARG A 712 -9.06 -15.21 -3.11
C ARG A 712 -9.48 -16.11 -1.94
N ARG A 713 -8.94 -17.32 -1.86
CA ARG A 713 -9.24 -18.23 -0.74
C ARG A 713 -8.35 -17.95 0.47
N VAL A 714 -8.85 -18.21 1.66
CA VAL A 714 -8.10 -18.15 2.92
C VAL A 714 -8.25 -19.46 3.67
N PHE A 715 -7.15 -19.99 4.17
CA PHE A 715 -7.10 -21.14 5.07
C PHE A 715 -6.84 -20.65 6.49
N ILE A 716 -7.74 -20.97 7.41
CA ILE A 716 -7.76 -20.47 8.78
C ILE A 716 -7.50 -21.65 9.73
N VAL A 717 -6.61 -21.46 10.70
CA VAL A 717 -6.37 -22.34 11.84
C VAL A 717 -6.66 -21.54 13.10
N GLN A 718 -7.61 -21.99 13.92
CA GLN A 718 -8.00 -21.34 15.17
C GLN A 718 -7.65 -22.24 16.36
N TRP A 719 -6.81 -21.73 17.26
CA TRP A 719 -6.60 -22.29 18.59
C TRP A 719 -7.59 -21.62 19.54
N THR A 720 -8.46 -22.42 20.16
CA THR A 720 -9.57 -21.92 20.99
C THR A 720 -9.38 -22.35 22.43
N ARG A 721 -9.37 -21.37 23.34
CA ARG A 721 -9.33 -21.57 24.80
C ARG A 721 -8.20 -22.51 25.23
N MET A 722 -7.01 -22.31 24.67
CA MET A 722 -5.80 -23.08 24.96
C MET A 722 -5.25 -22.70 26.33
N GLY A 723 -4.92 -23.69 27.17
CA GLY A 723 -4.15 -23.46 28.40
C GLY A 723 -2.66 -23.35 28.12
N LEU A 724 -1.90 -22.78 29.06
CA LEU A 724 -0.44 -22.82 29.07
C LEU A 724 0.05 -23.86 30.09
N TYR A 725 1.15 -24.55 29.81
CA TYR A 725 1.69 -25.57 30.71
C TYR A 725 2.14 -24.95 32.04
N ASP A 726 2.89 -23.84 31.99
CA ASP A 726 3.39 -23.13 33.16
C ASP A 726 2.40 -22.11 33.75
N ASP A 727 1.32 -21.79 33.04
CA ASP A 727 0.19 -21.00 33.56
C ASP A 727 -1.18 -21.63 33.23
N PRO A 728 -1.58 -22.73 33.91
CA PRO A 728 -2.76 -23.51 33.56
C PRO A 728 -4.09 -22.79 33.73
N GLU A 729 -4.11 -21.59 34.32
CA GLU A 729 -5.31 -20.76 34.41
C GLU A 729 -5.48 -19.85 33.19
N ALA A 730 -4.42 -19.63 32.40
CA ALA A 730 -4.49 -18.86 31.16
C ALA A 730 -5.41 -19.52 30.12
N SER A 731 -6.05 -18.71 29.29
CA SER A 731 -6.95 -19.17 28.23
C SER A 731 -6.74 -18.34 26.98
N LEU A 732 -6.09 -18.92 25.99
CA LEU A 732 -5.69 -18.25 24.74
C LEU A 732 -6.59 -18.65 23.58
N THR A 733 -7.10 -17.65 22.87
CA THR A 733 -7.89 -17.82 21.65
C THR A 733 -7.29 -16.94 20.55
N PHE A 734 -6.74 -17.58 19.51
CA PHE A 734 -6.02 -16.91 18.42
C PHE A 734 -6.08 -17.72 17.12
N GLN A 735 -5.70 -17.09 16.01
CA GLN A 735 -5.79 -17.64 14.67
C GLN A 735 -4.51 -17.42 13.85
N LEU A 736 -4.28 -18.35 12.92
CA LEU A 736 -3.40 -18.22 11.76
C LEU A 736 -4.28 -18.24 10.50
N LEU A 737 -4.14 -17.24 9.64
CA LEU A 737 -4.77 -17.17 8.34
C LEU A 737 -3.69 -17.22 7.25
N ILE A 738 -3.90 -18.02 6.23
CA ILE A 738 -3.02 -18.16 5.06
C ILE A 738 -3.88 -17.87 3.83
N TYR A 739 -3.51 -16.87 3.04
CA TYR A 739 -4.27 -16.47 1.86
C TYR A 739 -3.65 -17.09 0.59
N GLU A 740 -4.50 -17.39 -0.39
CA GLU A 740 -4.10 -17.96 -1.69
C GLU A 740 -3.16 -17.03 -2.48
N SER A 741 -3.20 -15.74 -2.18
CA SER A 741 -2.29 -14.68 -2.64
C SER A 741 -0.84 -14.84 -2.17
N GLY A 742 -0.58 -15.59 -1.10
CA GLY A 742 0.75 -15.68 -0.47
C GLY A 742 0.86 -14.94 0.88
N GLU A 743 -0.22 -14.34 1.38
CA GLU A 743 -0.20 -13.59 2.64
C GLU A 743 -0.43 -14.50 3.85
N VAL A 744 0.12 -14.09 5.01
CA VAL A 744 -0.07 -14.76 6.31
C VAL A 744 -0.50 -13.73 7.35
N GLU A 745 -1.50 -14.07 8.16
CA GLU A 745 -2.02 -13.21 9.23
C GLU A 745 -2.16 -13.98 10.53
N PHE A 746 -1.89 -13.33 11.64
CA PHE A 746 -2.13 -13.80 12.99
C PHE A 746 -3.19 -12.91 13.63
N GLN A 747 -4.24 -13.48 14.21
CA GLN A 747 -5.26 -12.71 14.94
C GLN A 747 -5.41 -13.22 16.36
N TYR A 748 -5.69 -12.31 17.29
CA TYR A 748 -5.83 -12.60 18.71
C TYR A 748 -7.20 -12.14 19.17
N ALA A 749 -7.96 -13.02 19.82
CA ALA A 749 -9.23 -12.68 20.46
C ALA A 749 -9.03 -12.66 21.98
N ASP A 750 -9.70 -13.55 22.71
CA ASP A 750 -9.55 -13.67 24.15
C ASP A 750 -8.18 -14.27 24.52
N MET A 751 -7.25 -13.40 24.87
CA MET A 751 -5.93 -13.73 25.44
C MET A 751 -5.99 -13.47 26.95
N LEU A 752 -6.55 -14.42 27.70
CA LEU A 752 -6.79 -14.24 29.13
C LEU A 752 -5.61 -14.75 29.96
N ASP A 753 -5.08 -13.86 30.79
CA ASP A 753 -4.00 -14.17 31.73
C ASP A 753 -4.41 -15.17 32.81
N GLY A 754 -3.46 -16.03 33.18
CA GLY A 754 -3.49 -16.75 34.43
C GLY A 754 -2.69 -16.03 35.52
N ALA A 755 -2.07 -16.78 36.43
CA ALA A 755 -1.38 -16.20 37.58
C ALA A 755 0.02 -15.65 37.25
N PHE A 756 0.60 -16.03 36.12
CA PHE A 756 1.96 -15.70 35.73
C PHE A 756 2.03 -14.69 34.56
N HIS A 757 0.88 -14.33 33.99
CA HIS A 757 0.72 -13.29 32.97
C HIS A 757 1.46 -13.58 31.66
N PHE A 758 1.52 -14.85 31.25
CA PHE A 758 2.21 -15.27 30.03
C PHE A 758 1.39 -15.13 28.73
N SER A 759 0.14 -14.68 28.82
CA SER A 759 -0.74 -14.55 27.65
C SER A 759 -0.45 -13.33 26.77
N ASP A 760 0.40 -12.42 27.24
CA ASP A 760 0.75 -11.15 26.61
C ASP A 760 1.95 -11.22 25.63
N GLY A 761 2.53 -12.42 25.46
CA GLY A 761 3.71 -12.67 24.64
C GLY A 761 5.02 -12.81 25.42
N SER A 762 4.99 -12.65 26.74
CA SER A 762 6.18 -12.78 27.62
C SER A 762 6.81 -14.18 27.64
N ASP A 763 6.10 -15.20 27.18
CA ASP A 763 6.59 -16.56 27.02
C ASP A 763 6.15 -17.18 25.68
N ALA A 764 6.34 -16.45 24.58
CA ALA A 764 6.00 -16.92 23.24
C ALA A 764 7.01 -16.46 22.17
N THR A 765 7.04 -17.20 21.06
CA THR A 765 7.61 -16.74 19.79
C THR A 765 6.48 -16.35 18.86
N ILE A 766 6.54 -15.14 18.30
CA ILE A 766 5.64 -14.69 17.23
C ILE A 766 6.49 -14.36 15.99
N GLY A 767 6.21 -14.99 14.86
CA GLY A 767 6.98 -14.77 13.63
C GLY A 767 6.83 -15.85 12.56
N VAL A 768 7.60 -15.70 11.48
CA VAL A 768 7.61 -16.57 10.30
C VAL A 768 9.04 -16.86 9.84
N GLU A 769 9.37 -18.10 9.46
CA GLU A 769 10.72 -18.44 8.96
C GLU A 769 10.71 -19.40 7.76
N ASN A 770 11.71 -19.30 6.89
CA ASN A 770 11.81 -20.08 5.65
C ASN A 770 12.08 -21.60 5.87
N LEU A 771 12.08 -22.42 4.80
CA LEU A 771 12.09 -23.89 4.92
C LEU A 771 13.39 -24.46 5.48
N ASP A 772 14.49 -23.72 5.42
CA ASP A 772 15.79 -24.11 5.98
C ASP A 772 16.16 -23.38 7.28
N GLY A 773 15.32 -22.44 7.75
CA GLY A 773 15.50 -21.72 9.00
C GLY A 773 16.70 -20.77 8.98
N THR A 774 17.15 -20.37 7.79
CA THR A 774 18.26 -19.42 7.62
C THR A 774 17.78 -17.97 7.49
N ALA A 775 16.51 -17.77 7.14
CA ALA A 775 15.89 -16.46 7.01
C ALA A 775 14.49 -16.47 7.64
N GLY A 776 14.09 -15.36 8.24
CA GLY A 776 12.81 -15.25 8.91
C GLY A 776 12.59 -13.88 9.50
N VAL A 777 11.33 -13.61 9.84
CA VAL A 777 10.88 -12.40 10.47
C VAL A 777 10.30 -12.74 11.83
N GLN A 778 10.94 -12.18 12.85
CA GLN A 778 10.51 -12.27 14.24
C GLN A 778 9.76 -10.99 14.61
N PHE A 779 8.49 -11.13 15.01
CA PHE A 779 7.73 -10.03 15.60
C PHE A 779 8.10 -9.85 17.07
N ALA A 780 8.10 -10.94 17.83
CA ALA A 780 8.38 -10.93 19.25
C ALA A 780 8.97 -12.27 19.71
N PHE A 781 9.81 -12.22 20.74
CA PHE A 781 10.31 -13.41 21.43
C PHE A 781 10.45 -13.14 22.93
N MET A 782 9.57 -13.76 23.71
CA MET A 782 9.51 -13.60 25.16
C MET A 782 9.43 -12.12 25.56
N GLU A 783 8.55 -11.38 24.88
CA GLU A 783 8.39 -9.94 25.04
C GLU A 783 6.98 -9.64 25.55
N PRO A 784 6.83 -9.19 26.82
CA PRO A 784 5.54 -8.87 27.41
C PRO A 784 4.83 -7.72 26.68
N GLU A 785 3.51 -7.66 26.83
CA GLU A 785 2.63 -6.62 26.28
C GLU A 785 2.71 -6.45 24.74
N THR A 786 3.23 -7.45 24.00
CA THR A 786 3.38 -7.37 22.54
C THR A 786 2.07 -7.64 21.80
N ILE A 787 1.18 -8.39 22.44
CA ILE A 787 -0.11 -8.84 21.90
C ILE A 787 -1.25 -8.13 22.64
N ALA A 788 -2.16 -7.53 21.88
CA ALA A 788 -3.39 -6.97 22.42
C ALA A 788 -4.59 -7.88 22.04
N PRO A 789 -5.53 -8.17 22.96
CA PRO A 789 -6.78 -8.80 22.60
C PRO A 789 -7.49 -8.02 21.47
N TRP A 790 -8.09 -8.74 20.54
CA TRP A 790 -8.78 -8.19 19.36
C TRP A 790 -7.89 -7.41 18.40
N SER A 791 -6.63 -7.82 18.28
CA SER A 791 -5.68 -7.29 17.29
C SER A 791 -5.25 -8.36 16.28
N GLY A 792 -4.80 -7.91 15.11
CA GLY A 792 -4.18 -8.76 14.09
C GLY A 792 -2.77 -8.28 13.73
N LEU A 793 -1.95 -9.20 13.22
CA LEU A 793 -0.62 -8.97 12.67
C LEU A 793 -0.56 -9.63 11.30
N ARG A 794 -0.31 -8.86 10.24
CA ARG A 794 -0.31 -9.36 8.86
C ARG A 794 1.04 -9.16 8.18
N LEU A 795 1.43 -10.11 7.33
CA LEU A 795 2.68 -10.15 6.59
C LEU A 795 2.44 -10.75 5.19
N GLU A 796 3.07 -10.21 4.15
CA GLU A 796 3.10 -10.86 2.83
C GLU A 796 4.31 -11.80 2.70
N VAL A 797 4.10 -13.02 2.17
CA VAL A 797 5.18 -13.98 1.92
C VAL A 797 5.32 -14.23 0.41
N ARG A 798 6.23 -13.50 -0.25
CA ARG A 798 6.60 -13.74 -1.67
C ARG A 798 8.02 -14.27 -1.81
N GLY A 799 8.20 -15.34 -2.59
CA GLY A 799 9.53 -15.80 -3.03
C GLY A 799 10.51 -16.24 -1.93
N GLY A 800 10.04 -16.47 -0.70
CA GLY A 800 10.89 -16.87 0.43
C GLY A 800 11.40 -15.72 1.31
N VAL A 801 10.95 -14.48 1.08
CA VAL A 801 11.28 -13.33 1.94
C VAL A 801 9.98 -12.70 2.45
N PRO A 802 9.78 -12.62 3.77
CA PRO A 802 8.74 -11.79 4.39
C PRO A 802 8.84 -10.33 3.93
N MET A 803 7.76 -9.75 3.42
CA MET A 803 7.69 -8.35 2.96
C MET A 803 6.49 -7.63 3.60
N LEU A 804 6.60 -6.31 3.78
CA LEU A 804 5.56 -5.47 4.38
C LEU A 804 4.33 -5.39 3.46
N ILE A 805 3.13 -5.36 4.06
CA ILE A 805 1.88 -5.12 3.34
C ILE A 805 1.77 -3.62 3.13
N THR A 806 1.93 -3.20 1.89
CA THR A 806 1.65 -1.84 1.43
C THR A 806 0.29 -1.88 0.73
N GLU A 807 -0.60 -0.99 1.14
CA GLU A 807 -2.01 -0.93 0.75
C GLU A 807 -2.20 -0.97 -0.78
N HIS A 808 -3.00 -1.92 -1.27
CA HIS A 808 -4.11 -1.71 -2.23
C HIS A 808 -4.61 -3.05 -2.80
N LEU A 809 -5.94 -3.18 -2.84
CA LEU A 809 -6.65 -4.17 -3.65
C LEU A 809 -6.19 -4.03 -5.10
N ALA A 810 -5.63 -5.09 -5.70
CA ALA A 810 -5.20 -5.03 -7.10
C ALA A 810 -6.40 -4.76 -8.05
N PRO A 811 -6.32 -3.72 -8.90
CA PRO A 811 -7.35 -3.36 -9.87
C PRO A 811 -7.34 -4.28 -11.11
N ALA A 812 -8.37 -4.16 -11.95
CA ALA A 812 -8.51 -4.92 -13.20
C ALA A 812 -7.42 -4.52 -14.22
N SER A 813 -6.66 -5.50 -14.74
CA SER A 813 -5.54 -5.38 -15.70
C SER A 813 -4.56 -4.22 -15.45
N ASP A 814 -3.34 -4.60 -15.09
CA ASP A 814 -2.16 -3.75 -14.89
C ASP A 814 -1.07 -4.36 -15.80
N SER A 815 -0.89 -3.76 -16.98
CA SER A 815 -0.16 -4.35 -18.10
C SER A 815 1.35 -4.25 -17.98
N ASP A 816 1.86 -3.28 -17.21
CA ASP A 816 3.30 -3.09 -16.94
C ASP A 816 3.73 -3.46 -15.52
N GLY A 817 2.77 -3.73 -14.63
CA GLY A 817 2.97 -4.31 -13.31
C GLY A 817 3.47 -3.30 -12.27
N ASP A 818 3.20 -2.02 -12.48
CA ASP A 818 3.63 -0.92 -11.62
C ASP A 818 2.66 -0.62 -10.46
N ARG A 819 1.47 -1.24 -10.48
CA ARG A 819 0.36 -1.16 -9.51
C ARG A 819 -0.68 -0.06 -9.79
N LEU A 820 -0.54 0.73 -10.85
CA LEU A 820 -1.67 1.43 -11.47
C LEU A 820 -2.43 0.45 -12.38
N SER A 821 -3.73 0.67 -12.65
CA SER A 821 -4.41 -0.13 -13.69
C SER A 821 -4.38 0.58 -15.02
N ASP A 822 -4.44 -0.19 -16.11
CA ASP A 822 -4.53 0.31 -17.49
C ASP A 822 -5.63 1.39 -17.65
N LEU A 823 -6.72 1.26 -16.88
CA LEU A 823 -7.86 2.19 -16.89
C LEU A 823 -7.58 3.48 -16.12
N VAL A 824 -6.80 3.42 -15.04
CA VAL A 824 -6.34 4.61 -14.29
C VAL A 824 -5.27 5.33 -15.11
N GLU A 825 -4.34 4.61 -15.72
CA GLU A 825 -3.26 5.17 -16.57
C GLU A 825 -3.85 5.92 -17.77
N GLN A 826 -4.83 5.32 -18.44
CA GLN A 826 -5.58 5.99 -19.50
C GLN A 826 -6.33 7.25 -19.02
N ARG A 827 -6.72 7.32 -17.74
CA ARG A 827 -7.45 8.45 -17.15
C ARG A 827 -6.52 9.58 -16.72
N ILE A 828 -5.32 9.27 -16.22
CA ILE A 828 -4.31 10.25 -15.80
C ILE A 828 -3.35 10.66 -16.94
N GLY A 829 -3.35 9.93 -18.05
CA GLY A 829 -2.62 10.28 -19.27
C GLY A 829 -1.23 9.63 -19.38
N THR A 830 -0.97 8.59 -18.59
CA THR A 830 0.26 7.78 -18.59
C THR A 830 0.13 6.56 -19.52
N ASP A 831 1.25 5.90 -19.84
CA ASP A 831 1.33 4.79 -20.80
C ASP A 831 1.23 3.44 -20.07
N ALA A 832 0.09 2.76 -20.22
CA ALA A 832 -0.23 1.49 -19.54
C ALA A 832 0.69 0.29 -19.83
N ASP A 833 1.64 0.44 -20.75
CA ASP A 833 2.67 -0.57 -21.02
C ASP A 833 4.05 -0.17 -20.45
N SER A 834 4.14 0.92 -19.67
CA SER A 834 5.36 1.52 -19.16
C SER A 834 5.23 1.99 -17.71
N ALA A 835 5.71 1.14 -16.81
CA ALA A 835 5.66 1.35 -15.36
C ALA A 835 6.24 2.68 -14.84
N ASP A 836 7.02 3.39 -15.65
CA ASP A 836 7.58 4.72 -15.41
C ASP A 836 7.44 5.46 -16.75
N SER A 837 6.34 6.19 -16.92
CA SER A 837 5.91 6.77 -18.19
C SER A 837 6.79 7.94 -18.63
N ASP A 838 7.41 8.64 -17.70
CA ASP A 838 8.26 9.80 -17.98
C ASP A 838 9.78 9.52 -17.85
N GLY A 839 10.13 8.38 -17.27
CA GLY A 839 11.47 7.79 -17.21
C GLY A 839 12.36 8.33 -16.11
N ASP A 840 11.80 8.91 -15.04
CA ASP A 840 12.55 9.61 -13.99
C ASP A 840 13.05 8.69 -12.85
N GLY A 841 12.61 7.44 -12.85
CA GLY A 841 13.04 6.37 -11.96
C GLY A 841 12.08 6.07 -10.80
N LEU A 842 10.95 6.78 -10.72
CA LEU A 842 9.78 6.40 -9.93
C LEU A 842 8.75 5.77 -10.86
N SER A 843 8.02 4.77 -10.36
CA SER A 843 6.90 4.22 -11.14
C SER A 843 5.71 5.19 -11.16
N ASP A 844 4.85 5.14 -12.18
CA ASP A 844 3.67 6.01 -12.26
C ASP A 844 2.81 5.91 -10.99
N TRP A 845 2.69 4.70 -10.45
CA TRP A 845 2.06 4.45 -9.15
C TRP A 845 2.82 5.06 -7.96
N GLU A 846 4.15 4.95 -7.91
CA GLU A 846 4.95 5.58 -6.85
C GLU A 846 4.83 7.11 -6.89
N GLU A 847 4.69 7.68 -8.07
CA GLU A 847 4.47 9.10 -8.27
C GLU A 847 3.07 9.53 -7.82
N VAL A 848 2.03 8.81 -8.24
CA VAL A 848 0.64 9.14 -7.90
C VAL A 848 0.34 8.90 -6.42
N TYR A 849 0.83 7.81 -5.84
CA TYR A 849 0.36 7.29 -4.54
C TYR A 849 1.40 7.26 -3.41
N LEU A 850 2.70 7.40 -3.68
CA LEU A 850 3.75 7.45 -2.64
C LEU A 850 4.32 8.86 -2.47
N THR A 851 4.72 9.51 -3.55
CA THR A 851 5.44 10.78 -3.50
C THR A 851 4.56 11.98 -3.83
N GLY A 852 3.51 11.77 -4.61
CA GLY A 852 2.61 12.81 -5.10
C GLY A 852 3.15 13.64 -6.25
N THR A 853 4.16 13.14 -6.98
CA THR A 853 4.71 13.76 -8.19
C THR A 853 3.82 13.47 -9.42
N ASP A 854 4.14 14.07 -10.56
CA ASP A 854 3.31 13.99 -11.78
C ASP A 854 3.95 12.96 -12.70
N PRO A 855 3.31 11.78 -12.89
CA PRO A 855 3.90 10.64 -13.61
C PRO A 855 4.04 10.86 -15.13
N SER A 856 3.66 12.03 -15.61
CA SER A 856 3.80 12.43 -17.01
C SER A 856 4.83 13.54 -17.21
N ASP A 857 5.47 14.00 -16.13
CA ASP A 857 6.46 15.07 -16.13
C ASP A 857 7.70 14.65 -15.35
N HIS A 858 8.71 14.18 -16.11
CA HIS A 858 10.04 13.82 -15.61
C HIS A 858 10.73 14.97 -14.84
N GLY A 859 10.16 16.19 -14.80
CA GLY A 859 10.56 17.30 -13.95
C GLY A 859 10.05 17.27 -12.50
N SER A 860 9.00 16.49 -12.19
CA SER A 860 8.30 16.44 -10.90
C SER A 860 9.04 15.56 -9.91
N ARG A 861 9.42 16.06 -8.72
CA ARG A 861 10.26 15.31 -7.75
C ARG A 861 9.84 15.51 -6.30
N PHE A 862 10.08 14.49 -5.48
CA PHE A 862 10.00 14.56 -4.03
C PHE A 862 11.17 15.40 -3.45
N GLU A 863 10.91 16.63 -3.02
CA GLU A 863 11.95 17.58 -2.59
C GLU A 863 11.96 17.81 -1.06
N VAL A 864 13.12 17.58 -0.42
CA VAL A 864 13.34 17.92 1.00
C VAL A 864 14.13 19.25 1.08
N SER A 865 13.50 20.30 1.60
CA SER A 865 14.06 21.65 1.73
C SER A 865 14.57 21.93 3.15
N VAL A 866 15.65 22.70 3.31
CA VAL A 866 16.24 23.03 4.62
C VAL A 866 16.52 24.51 4.71
N ARG A 867 15.88 25.24 5.65
CA ARG A 867 16.11 26.69 5.84
C ARG A 867 16.44 27.11 7.27
N PRO A 868 17.14 28.24 7.47
CA PRO A 868 17.30 28.86 8.77
C PRO A 868 16.11 29.79 9.13
N GLU A 869 15.56 29.68 10.34
CA GLU A 869 14.46 30.52 10.85
C GLU A 869 14.63 30.82 12.36
N ASN A 870 14.50 32.07 12.81
CA ASN A 870 14.57 32.49 14.23
C ASN A 870 15.78 31.97 15.04
N GLY A 871 16.91 31.71 14.38
CA GLY A 871 18.07 31.08 15.01
C GLY A 871 17.82 29.61 15.32
N ARG A 872 17.15 28.88 14.42
CA ARG A 872 16.91 27.43 14.34
C ARG A 872 17.01 26.98 12.86
N PHE A 873 17.10 25.67 12.61
CA PHE A 873 17.02 25.09 11.26
C PHE A 873 15.71 24.33 11.10
N VAL A 874 15.05 24.48 9.94
CA VAL A 874 13.76 23.87 9.61
C VAL A 874 13.89 22.99 8.36
N LEU A 875 13.53 21.71 8.45
CA LEU A 875 13.38 20.80 7.30
C LEU A 875 11.92 20.74 6.84
N THR A 876 11.66 20.75 5.53
CA THR A 876 10.34 20.52 4.91
C THR A 876 10.36 19.49 3.80
N TRP A 877 9.26 18.74 3.63
CA TRP A 877 9.06 17.83 2.49
C TRP A 877 7.55 17.65 2.18
N PRO A 878 7.17 17.37 0.92
CA PRO A 878 5.83 16.88 0.56
C PRO A 878 5.43 15.68 1.41
N SER A 879 4.27 15.70 2.05
CA SER A 879 3.75 14.52 2.78
C SER A 879 2.40 14.04 2.23
N ARG A 880 2.05 12.78 2.49
CA ARG A 880 0.78 12.17 2.09
C ARG A 880 0.14 11.56 3.34
N LEU A 881 -1.17 11.76 3.47
CA LEU A 881 -1.97 11.18 4.53
C LEU A 881 -1.82 9.66 4.52
N GLY A 882 -1.50 9.06 5.66
CA GLY A 882 -1.23 7.63 5.77
C GLY A 882 0.20 7.18 5.41
N ARG A 883 1.14 8.09 5.09
CA ARG A 883 2.56 7.78 4.91
C ARG A 883 3.37 8.30 6.11
N TYR A 884 4.42 7.62 6.53
CA TYR A 884 5.30 8.04 7.62
C TYR A 884 6.65 8.57 7.13
N TYR A 885 7.18 9.55 7.85
CA TYR A 885 8.41 10.24 7.52
C TYR A 885 9.39 10.20 8.70
N THR A 886 10.61 9.72 8.45
CA THR A 886 11.69 9.65 9.46
C THR A 886 12.87 10.52 9.03
N ILE A 887 13.31 11.40 9.93
CA ILE A 887 14.46 12.27 9.66
C ILE A 887 15.72 11.67 10.28
N GLN A 888 16.72 11.48 9.43
CA GLN A 888 18.02 11.01 9.87
C GLN A 888 19.09 12.06 9.64
N THR A 889 20.08 12.12 10.53
CA THR A 889 21.23 13.02 10.44
C THR A 889 22.55 12.28 10.42
N HIS A 890 23.56 12.86 9.81
CA HIS A 890 24.91 12.32 9.84
C HIS A 890 25.98 13.39 9.76
N SER A 891 27.18 13.14 10.28
CA SER A 891 28.24 14.16 10.33
C SER A 891 29.14 14.24 9.08
N ALA A 892 29.00 13.32 8.11
CA ALA A 892 29.79 13.29 6.86
C ALA A 892 29.12 12.44 5.74
N LEU A 893 29.47 12.61 4.46
CA LEU A 893 29.13 11.64 3.40
C LEU A 893 30.48 11.10 2.85
N PRO A 894 30.78 9.78 2.66
CA PRO A 894 30.07 8.51 2.94
C PRO A 894 30.68 7.69 4.11
N GLY A 895 29.86 6.89 4.80
CA GLY A 895 30.24 6.00 5.92
C GLY A 895 29.03 5.67 6.78
N ALA A 896 28.63 4.40 6.84
CA ALA A 896 27.27 3.98 7.15
C ALA A 896 26.96 3.91 8.67
N THR A 897 26.36 4.96 9.22
CA THR A 897 25.34 4.87 10.29
C THR A 897 24.68 6.25 10.42
N TRP A 898 23.59 6.47 9.70
CA TRP A 898 22.76 7.66 9.88
C TRP A 898 22.06 7.58 11.25
N GLU A 899 22.15 8.65 12.03
CA GLU A 899 21.54 8.74 13.36
C GLU A 899 20.11 9.25 13.20
N VAL A 900 19.11 8.48 13.66
CA VAL A 900 17.73 8.98 13.75
C VAL A 900 17.71 10.09 14.80
N LEU A 901 17.08 11.22 14.47
CA LEU A 901 16.97 12.30 15.43
C LEU A 901 15.88 11.95 16.46
N PRO A 902 16.20 11.98 17.76
CA PRO A 902 15.36 11.39 18.82
C PRO A 902 14.02 12.09 19.04
N ASP A 903 13.77 13.23 18.37
CA ASP A 903 12.49 13.94 18.41
C ASP A 903 11.55 13.55 17.24
N VAL A 904 11.98 12.71 16.27
CA VAL A 904 11.21 12.31 15.06
C VAL A 904 11.46 10.84 14.65
N ASP A 905 11.25 9.89 15.56
CA ASP A 905 11.52 8.46 15.27
C ASP A 905 10.66 7.92 14.11
N ARG A 906 9.40 8.35 14.01
CA ARG A 906 8.48 8.06 12.89
C ARG A 906 7.26 8.97 13.03
N ARG A 907 6.94 9.77 12.01
CA ARG A 907 5.80 10.69 12.07
C ARG A 907 4.90 10.49 10.86
N GLU A 908 3.61 10.34 11.09
CA GLU A 908 2.62 10.27 10.00
C GLU A 908 2.57 11.61 9.28
N GLY A 909 2.46 11.56 7.95
CA GLY A 909 2.23 12.68 7.06
C GLY A 909 0.82 13.18 7.27
N ILE A 910 0.61 13.94 8.32
CA ILE A 910 -0.73 14.46 8.67
C ILE A 910 -1.11 15.63 7.75
N TYR A 911 -0.12 16.16 7.02
CA TYR A 911 -0.17 17.36 6.20
C TYR A 911 0.41 17.07 4.81
N PRO A 912 0.05 17.81 3.75
CA PRO A 912 0.78 17.69 2.49
C PRO A 912 2.15 18.36 2.38
N ILE A 913 2.61 19.11 3.39
CA ILE A 913 4.03 19.43 3.63
C ILE A 913 4.30 19.38 5.13
N ASP A 914 5.19 18.52 5.59
CA ASP A 914 5.63 18.46 6.99
C ASP A 914 6.89 19.29 7.24
N ALA A 915 6.92 20.04 8.35
CA ALA A 915 8.05 20.89 8.75
C ALA A 915 8.56 20.56 10.18
N HIS A 916 9.87 20.62 10.41
CA HIS A 916 10.45 20.40 11.76
C HIS A 916 11.60 21.35 12.12
N GLU A 917 11.55 21.99 13.31
CA GLU A 917 12.57 22.95 13.80
C GLU A 917 13.57 22.36 14.83
N TRP A 918 14.85 22.76 14.78
CA TRP A 918 15.87 22.46 15.83
C TRP A 918 16.77 23.64 16.23
N SER A 919 17.31 23.61 17.46
CA SER A 919 18.26 24.61 17.99
C SER A 919 19.68 24.49 17.38
N PRO A 920 20.39 25.59 17.05
CA PRO A 920 21.62 25.56 16.23
C PRO A 920 22.85 24.96 16.91
N LEU A 921 22.84 24.84 18.25
CA LEU A 921 24.05 24.57 19.03
C LEU A 921 24.55 23.11 18.98
N ASP A 922 23.74 22.17 18.47
CA ASP A 922 24.09 20.73 18.39
C ASP A 922 24.23 20.18 16.95
N MET A 923 23.96 20.99 15.92
CA MET A 923 23.68 20.49 14.56
C MET A 923 24.54 21.10 13.43
N GLU A 924 25.51 21.96 13.74
CA GLU A 924 26.39 22.61 12.76
C GLU A 924 27.30 21.58 12.05
N GLY A 925 27.22 21.49 10.71
CA GLY A 925 28.07 20.61 9.88
C GLY A 925 27.57 19.17 9.67
N ARG A 926 26.26 18.91 9.85
CA ARG A 926 25.62 17.60 9.60
C ARG A 926 24.77 17.59 8.31
N PHE A 927 24.58 16.40 7.73
CA PHE A 927 23.71 16.08 6.60
C PHE A 927 22.39 15.49 7.10
N PHE A 928 21.31 15.64 6.33
CA PHE A 928 19.99 15.11 6.69
C PHE A 928 19.35 14.38 5.50
N ARG A 929 18.51 13.40 5.78
CA ARG A 929 17.62 12.78 4.80
C ARG A 929 16.28 12.47 5.43
N VAL A 930 15.23 12.51 4.63
CA VAL A 930 13.88 12.10 5.01
C VAL A 930 13.58 10.79 4.31
N LEU A 931 13.21 9.78 5.08
CA LEU A 931 12.74 8.50 4.55
C LEU A 931 11.22 8.55 4.55
N VAL A 932 10.61 8.26 3.40
CA VAL A 932 9.16 8.02 3.27
C VAL A 932 8.95 6.51 3.42
N SER A 933 8.01 6.14 4.27
CA SER A 933 7.64 4.75 4.55
C SER A 933 6.13 4.66 4.70
N ASP A 934 5.56 3.50 4.42
CA ASP A 934 4.14 3.25 4.67
C ASP A 934 3.80 3.04 6.15
#